data_AF-A0A370TRM5-F1
#
_entry.id   AF-A0A370TRM5-F1
#
_cell.length_a   1.000
_cell.length_b   1.000
_cell.length_c   1.000
_cell.angle_alpha   90.00
_cell.angle_beta   90.00
_cell.angle_gamma   90.00
#
_symmetry.space_group_name_H-M   'P 1'
#
loop_
_entity.id
_entity.type
_entity.pdbx_description
1 polymer ?
#
loop_
_entity_poly.entity_id
_entity_poly.type
_entity_poly.pdbx_seq_one_letter_code
_entity_poly.pdbx_strand_id
1 'polypeptide(L)'
;MRSSALDIRRIWRPPFQFSLLFTTATSVKILHLYSHRRSLPPLLIVLYFLTFISVDVINLVVFWVLVHINGRGWSAALLSIFKVILSLILLGASSSWISFYIETGGEIKWGAAKNIANDAAGLKVLLSGSTRALLAAIFLVVMARLISQPLYNATESLFFDAVKTLTGRHLRRTSSREFKDPNPASALESGTTYHRVSSEEDYISDHTSSDGDESPLFAKQEPTETSWLLQWIYTLKYLVPVGTALILMIPRPRGFPWGHMSNSMPYTLLDIWTNPTEEMCLGNLSGDFPPFPLPDLISEVYWEPAKGEFPGWQPMVNRSFDMDLKRPSWLPEEPMHGFERWYNDSALEDSHGDRSHKHGKEENRRRPEGMFSKGINYDPITDPLRITNLDQELLKSIKDTIKNRKIAIKHVVIVSMETTRKDIFPFKRGSHLHDIVIKSHNSNESIANSYSQLTKLTQNTELLTGETSGFGTGDLRDSSARLGSWRNLKKGTGGINVQGAFTTSTSTFKSFIGSHCGTHPLPVDFTVEASRDNYQPCIPSILELFNHNKPGYKKEHSNTDSGESKRGAVEDRPWKSVFVQAITDQFDRQDELNKHIGFSETIVRSTLVDPASPHYPPTEKECNYFGFPETQVKPYIRDLFKQAEEKNERLFLSHFTSSTHHPWATPEAFGDTTDYLGRSKWGPEHSLNKYLNTVKYVDNWLGQIMDMIEELGVADETLVVMVGDHGWAFEEDAAFHGTFENGHISNVRVPLLFHHPSLPREQLHINATSLSIIPTILDLLTATSSLNKQDTTIAKNLIHQYEGQSLIRPFQSSKNGRQAWNIGVLNAGGAFLSVSSAAVPYRLVFPICRNGAYRFADNILDPDELQPIEQYSLSALEKSVRKIYGGEKGDEVAEWVKSAGKVGKWWVLEQRRRWRYGGAALQDDRRTDEMEGMGKIKKAHWWNT
;
A
#
# COMPACT_ATOMS: atom_id res chain seq x y z
N MET A 1 4.51 20.71 59.09
CA MET A 1 4.16 19.74 58.02
C MET A 1 3.08 20.34 57.12
N ARG A 2 3.46 20.87 55.95
CA ARG A 2 2.54 21.04 54.80
C ARG A 2 3.21 20.33 53.63
N SER A 3 2.54 19.27 53.19
CA SER A 3 2.94 18.32 52.16
C SER A 3 3.40 19.01 50.87
N SER A 4 4.58 18.61 50.39
CA SER A 4 5.10 18.82 49.04
C SER A 4 4.22 18.13 48.01
N ALA A 5 3.09 18.73 47.67
CA ALA A 5 2.43 18.43 46.40
C ALA A 5 3.27 19.10 45.29
N LEU A 6 3.66 18.33 44.27
CA LEU A 6 4.19 18.84 43.01
C LEU A 6 3.25 19.95 42.49
N ASP A 7 3.65 21.21 42.68
CA ASP A 7 2.87 22.35 42.21
C ASP A 7 3.01 22.42 40.69
N ILE A 8 2.09 21.77 39.98
CA ILE A 8 2.04 21.70 38.50
C ILE A 8 2.08 23.11 37.88
N ARG A 9 1.63 24.15 38.61
CA ARG A 9 1.71 25.56 38.20
C ARG A 9 3.15 26.08 38.06
N ARG A 10 4.12 25.48 38.74
CA ARG A 10 5.55 25.88 38.69
C ARG A 10 6.27 25.34 37.45
N ILE A 11 5.79 24.24 36.87
CA ILE A 11 6.36 23.60 35.67
C ILE A 11 5.89 24.32 34.40
N TRP A 12 4.62 24.72 34.35
CA TRP A 12 3.99 25.34 33.18
C TRP A 12 4.16 26.86 33.10
N ARG A 13 5.36 27.38 33.44
CA ARG A 13 5.65 28.81 33.31
C ARG A 13 5.76 29.24 31.84
N PRO A 14 5.49 30.52 31.52
CA PRO A 14 5.62 31.07 30.16
C PRO A 14 6.90 30.68 29.41
N PRO A 15 8.10 30.69 30.03
CA PRO A 15 9.33 30.29 29.33
C PRO A 15 9.33 28.84 28.86
N PHE A 16 8.90 27.92 29.73
CA PHE A 16 8.85 26.51 29.38
C PHE A 16 7.75 26.21 28.36
N GLN A 17 6.57 26.84 28.51
CA GLN A 17 5.46 26.72 27.56
C GLN A 17 5.86 27.13 26.14
N PHE A 18 6.44 28.32 26.00
CA PHE A 18 6.87 28.81 24.70
C PHE A 18 7.96 27.92 24.09
N SER A 19 8.95 27.50 24.89
CA SER A 19 10.03 26.64 24.39
C SER A 19 9.54 25.24 24.01
N LEU A 20 8.52 24.71 24.67
CA LEU A 20 7.88 23.45 24.27
C LEU A 20 7.22 23.62 22.89
N LEU A 21 6.36 24.63 22.72
CA LEU A 21 5.71 24.94 21.44
C LEU A 21 6.71 25.20 20.31
N PHE A 22 7.77 25.94 20.61
CA PHE A 22 8.86 26.23 19.66
C PHE A 22 9.55 24.94 19.22
N THR A 23 9.98 24.12 20.18
CA THR A 23 10.75 22.90 19.90
C THR A 23 9.90 21.89 19.12
N THR A 24 8.62 21.73 19.48
CA THR A 24 7.70 20.81 18.77
C THR A 24 7.44 21.25 17.33
N ALA A 25 7.18 22.55 17.11
CA ALA A 25 6.88 23.07 15.77
C ALA A 25 8.13 23.06 14.86
N THR A 26 9.27 23.53 15.37
CA THR A 26 10.52 23.57 14.59
C THR A 26 11.07 22.18 14.29
N SER A 27 11.00 21.23 15.24
CA SER A 27 11.46 19.85 14.99
C SER A 27 10.67 19.18 13.87
N VAL A 28 9.34 19.34 13.87
CA VAL A 28 8.49 18.82 12.78
C VAL A 28 8.80 19.54 11.46
N LYS A 29 8.99 20.87 11.47
CA LYS A 29 9.30 21.59 10.23
C LYS A 29 10.64 21.17 9.64
N ILE A 30 11.66 20.99 10.47
CA ILE A 30 12.98 20.50 10.04
C ILE A 30 12.83 19.11 9.43
N LEU A 31 12.11 18.21 10.12
CA LEU A 31 11.87 16.86 9.62
C LEU A 31 11.09 16.87 8.29
N HIS A 32 10.06 17.71 8.17
CA HIS A 32 9.23 17.86 6.98
C HIS A 32 9.99 18.42 5.78
N LEU A 33 10.90 19.39 6.00
CA LEU A 33 11.78 19.88 4.94
C LEU A 33 12.85 18.83 4.58
N TYR A 34 13.33 18.08 5.56
CA TYR A 34 14.31 17.01 5.35
C TYR A 34 13.72 15.85 4.56
N SER A 35 12.52 15.38 4.88
CA SER A 35 11.80 14.32 4.15
C SER A 35 11.58 14.71 2.68
N HIS A 36 11.32 15.99 2.42
CA HIS A 36 11.09 16.56 1.08
C HIS A 36 12.34 17.20 0.44
N ARG A 37 13.54 16.97 0.98
CA ARG A 37 14.79 17.59 0.46
C ARG A 37 15.13 17.20 -0.98
N ARG A 38 14.57 16.08 -1.46
CA ARG A 38 14.72 15.59 -2.83
C ARG A 38 13.61 16.06 -3.77
N SER A 39 12.56 16.70 -3.25
CA SER A 39 11.41 17.16 -4.04
C SER A 39 11.73 18.41 -4.88
N LEU A 40 12.80 19.15 -4.53
CA LEU A 40 13.28 20.31 -5.28
C LEU A 40 14.81 20.29 -5.40
N PRO A 41 15.38 20.85 -6.49
CA PRO A 41 16.81 21.09 -6.58
C PRO A 41 17.36 21.88 -5.36
N PRO A 42 18.55 21.56 -4.83
CA PRO A 42 19.09 22.20 -3.63
C PRO A 42 19.16 23.73 -3.72
N LEU A 43 19.47 24.28 -4.90
CA LEU A 43 19.50 25.72 -5.14
C LEU A 43 18.13 26.37 -4.92
N LEU A 44 17.05 25.72 -5.37
CA LEU A 44 15.69 26.24 -5.18
C LEU A 44 15.25 26.14 -3.72
N ILE A 45 15.68 25.10 -3.01
CA ILE A 45 15.43 24.99 -1.56
C ILE A 45 16.07 26.16 -0.83
N VAL A 46 17.33 26.47 -1.12
CA VAL A 46 18.04 27.61 -0.52
C VAL A 46 17.38 28.94 -0.89
N LEU A 47 17.08 29.15 -2.17
CA LEU A 47 16.48 30.39 -2.67
C LEU A 47 15.12 30.65 -2.01
N TYR A 48 14.25 29.64 -1.94
CA TYR A 48 12.89 29.77 -1.44
C TYR A 48 12.74 29.42 0.05
N PHE A 49 13.83 29.16 0.77
CA PHE A 49 13.81 28.71 2.17
C PHE A 49 12.92 29.57 3.06
N LEU A 50 13.07 30.90 2.99
CA LEU A 50 12.28 31.85 3.77
C LEU A 50 10.78 31.69 3.51
N THR A 51 10.38 31.39 2.28
CA THR A 51 8.97 31.19 1.91
C THR A 51 8.41 29.90 2.50
N PHE A 52 9.22 28.86 2.68
CA PHE A 52 8.79 27.59 3.26
C PHE A 52 8.56 27.70 4.76
N ILE A 53 9.36 28.49 5.48
CA ILE A 53 9.24 28.66 6.94
C ILE A 53 8.37 29.85 7.36
N SER A 54 7.88 30.66 6.42
CA SER A 54 7.15 31.90 6.73
C SER A 54 5.93 31.65 7.62
N VAL A 55 5.17 30.58 7.35
CA VAL A 55 3.98 30.20 8.13
C VAL A 55 4.39 29.77 9.55
N ASP A 56 5.49 29.04 9.69
CA ASP A 56 6.02 28.60 10.98
C ASP A 56 6.49 29.80 11.83
N VAL A 57 7.16 30.79 11.21
CA VAL A 57 7.56 32.03 11.91
C VAL A 57 6.34 32.79 12.43
N ILE A 58 5.27 32.90 11.62
CA ILE A 58 4.01 33.51 12.06
C ILE A 58 3.42 32.74 13.25
N ASN A 59 3.39 31.40 13.18
CA ASN A 59 2.91 30.55 14.28
C ASN A 59 3.72 30.76 15.56
N LEU A 60 5.04 30.86 15.47
CA LEU A 60 5.91 31.12 16.63
C LEU A 60 5.63 32.48 17.26
N VAL A 61 5.37 33.52 16.46
CA VAL A 61 4.96 34.84 16.97
C VAL A 61 3.59 34.74 17.66
N VAL A 62 2.63 34.01 17.07
CA VAL A 62 1.32 33.78 17.69
C VAL A 62 1.46 33.02 19.01
N PHE A 63 2.29 31.98 19.08
CA PHE A 63 2.56 31.25 20.32
C PHE A 63 3.21 32.15 21.39
N TRP A 64 4.14 33.00 20.98
CA TRP A 64 4.77 33.99 21.87
C TRP A 64 3.71 34.92 22.46
N VAL A 65 2.89 35.56 21.61
CA VAL A 65 1.80 36.44 22.05
C VAL A 65 0.81 35.70 22.94
N LEU A 66 0.37 34.50 22.55
CA LEU A 66 -0.57 33.68 23.30
C LEU A 66 -0.10 33.45 24.73
N VAL A 67 1.16 33.06 24.91
CA VAL A 67 1.75 32.80 26.22
C VAL A 67 1.75 34.05 27.11
N HIS A 68 1.87 35.26 26.53
CA HIS A 68 1.84 36.55 27.22
C HIS A 68 0.44 37.11 27.50
N ILE A 69 -0.60 36.62 26.83
CA ILE A 69 -1.98 37.03 27.13
C ILE A 69 -2.36 36.51 28.52
N ASN A 70 -2.73 37.42 29.41
CA ASN A 70 -3.24 37.13 30.75
C ASN A 70 -4.73 37.49 30.83
N GLY A 71 -5.57 36.48 31.08
CA GLY A 71 -7.00 36.69 31.32
C GLY A 71 -7.28 37.29 32.70
N ARG A 72 -8.53 37.71 32.95
CA ARG A 72 -9.00 38.14 34.28
C ARG A 72 -10.16 37.25 34.75
N GLY A 73 -10.12 36.81 36.01
CA GLY A 73 -11.15 35.93 36.57
C GLY A 73 -11.23 34.57 35.86
N TRP A 74 -12.44 34.10 35.55
CA TRP A 74 -12.68 32.79 34.92
C TRP A 74 -12.02 32.64 33.54
N SER A 75 -11.86 33.73 32.79
CA SER A 75 -11.17 33.73 31.49
C SER A 75 -9.67 33.39 31.60
N ALA A 76 -9.02 33.68 32.74
CA ALA A 76 -7.62 33.33 32.98
C ALA A 76 -7.44 31.80 33.13
N ALA A 77 -8.39 31.15 33.81
CA ALA A 77 -8.38 29.71 33.99
C ALA A 77 -8.60 28.99 32.64
N LEU A 78 -9.59 29.41 31.86
CA LEU A 78 -9.85 28.86 30.52
C LEU A 78 -8.65 29.04 29.58
N LEU A 79 -8.05 30.23 29.56
CA LEU A 79 -6.88 30.50 28.73
C LEU A 79 -5.66 29.67 29.16
N SER A 80 -5.45 29.50 30.46
CA SER A 80 -4.38 28.63 30.97
C SER A 80 -4.61 27.17 30.60
N ILE A 81 -5.84 26.67 30.69
CA ILE A 81 -6.20 25.32 30.28
C ILE A 81 -5.97 25.15 28.78
N PHE A 82 -6.42 26.10 27.96
CA PHE A 82 -6.21 26.09 26.52
C PHE A 82 -4.72 26.04 26.14
N LYS A 83 -3.87 26.85 26.77
CA LYS A 83 -2.41 26.84 26.54
C LYS A 83 -1.78 25.48 26.82
N VAL A 84 -2.18 24.83 27.92
CA VAL A 84 -1.68 23.49 28.30
C VAL A 84 -2.17 22.45 27.29
N ILE A 85 -3.46 22.45 26.95
CA ILE A 85 -4.04 21.52 25.97
C ILE A 85 -3.35 21.65 24.62
N LEU A 86 -3.19 22.88 24.11
CA LEU A 86 -2.50 23.13 22.84
C LEU A 86 -1.08 22.58 22.86
N SER A 87 -0.33 22.83 23.95
CA SER A 87 1.05 22.34 24.08
C SER A 87 1.12 20.81 24.12
N LEU A 88 0.18 20.15 24.79
CA LEU A 88 0.10 18.69 24.86
C LEU A 88 -0.30 18.07 23.51
N ILE A 89 -1.27 18.67 22.81
CA ILE A 89 -1.67 18.24 21.47
C ILE A 89 -0.49 18.34 20.52
N LEU A 90 0.21 19.48 20.50
CA LEU A 90 1.35 19.67 19.61
C LEU A 90 2.52 18.76 19.98
N LEU A 91 2.79 18.52 21.27
CA LEU A 91 3.81 17.56 21.71
C LEU A 91 3.47 16.14 21.25
N GLY A 92 2.23 15.70 21.48
CA GLY A 92 1.73 14.39 21.03
C GLY A 92 1.86 14.27 19.51
N ALA A 93 1.34 15.24 18.78
CA ALA A 93 1.39 15.27 17.33
C ALA A 93 2.82 15.23 16.77
N SER A 94 3.72 16.07 17.27
CA SER A 94 5.13 16.10 16.87
C SER A 94 5.84 14.79 17.18
N SER A 95 5.62 14.22 18.37
CA SER A 95 6.26 12.97 18.78
C SER A 95 5.80 11.78 17.93
N SER A 96 4.50 11.70 17.63
CA SER A 96 3.95 10.70 16.72
C SER A 96 4.50 10.87 15.31
N TRP A 97 4.60 12.10 14.80
CA TRP A 97 5.13 12.38 13.47
C TRP A 97 6.58 11.90 13.34
N ILE A 98 7.44 12.25 14.30
CA ILE A 98 8.84 11.82 14.33
C ILE A 98 8.92 10.29 14.40
N SER A 99 8.12 9.67 15.27
CA SER A 99 8.09 8.21 15.39
C SER A 99 7.69 7.54 14.07
N PHE A 100 6.62 8.00 13.44
CA PHE A 100 6.14 7.44 12.17
C PHE A 100 7.17 7.57 11.05
N TYR A 101 7.88 8.71 11.00
CA TYR A 101 8.98 8.89 10.04
C TYR A 101 10.11 7.89 10.27
N ILE A 102 10.47 7.61 11.53
CA ILE A 102 11.50 6.62 11.85
C ILE A 102 11.08 5.21 11.41
N GLU A 103 9.78 4.88 11.47
CA GLU A 103 9.26 3.56 11.08
C GLU A 103 9.13 3.39 9.56
N THR A 104 8.62 4.43 8.89
CA THR A 104 8.12 4.32 7.51
C THR A 104 8.94 5.10 6.51
N GLY A 105 9.84 5.98 6.96
CA GLY A 105 10.47 6.99 6.10
C GLY A 105 9.51 8.08 5.59
N GLY A 106 8.22 7.99 5.94
CA GLY A 106 7.13 8.85 5.47
C GLY A 106 6.58 9.79 6.55
N GLU A 107 5.52 10.52 6.20
CA GLU A 107 4.89 11.50 7.11
C GLU A 107 3.47 11.10 7.49
N ILE A 108 3.06 11.44 8.72
CA ILE A 108 1.68 11.27 9.15
C ILE A 108 0.77 12.20 8.35
N LYS A 109 -0.25 11.62 7.71
CA LYS A 109 -1.34 12.37 7.10
C LYS A 109 -2.47 12.50 8.12
N TRP A 110 -2.57 13.66 8.77
CA TRP A 110 -3.52 13.89 9.86
C TRP A 110 -4.99 13.74 9.44
N GLY A 111 -5.34 14.00 8.18
CA GLY A 111 -6.69 13.71 7.66
C GLY A 111 -7.14 12.26 7.87
N ALA A 112 -6.21 11.30 7.85
CA ALA A 112 -6.49 9.88 8.11
C ALA A 112 -6.45 9.51 9.61
N ALA A 113 -5.91 10.37 10.49
CA ALA A 113 -5.64 10.03 11.89
C ALA A 113 -6.92 9.79 12.73
N LYS A 114 -8.05 10.39 12.34
CA LYS A 114 -9.35 10.21 13.00
C LYS A 114 -9.83 8.75 12.98
N ASN A 115 -9.54 8.03 11.90
CA ASN A 115 -10.01 6.67 11.71
C ASN A 115 -9.01 5.64 12.24
N ILE A 116 -7.70 5.95 12.16
CA ILE A 116 -6.64 5.16 12.80
C ILE A 116 -6.84 5.07 14.33
N ALA A 117 -7.29 6.15 14.98
CA ALA A 117 -7.58 6.15 16.41
C ALA A 117 -8.82 5.30 16.80
N ASN A 118 -9.72 5.04 15.87
CA ASN A 118 -10.93 4.21 16.05
C ASN A 118 -10.77 2.78 15.49
N ASP A 119 -9.59 2.44 14.98
CA ASP A 119 -9.23 1.13 14.46
C ASP A 119 -8.24 0.45 15.40
N ALA A 120 -8.48 -0.82 15.77
CA ALA A 120 -7.61 -1.56 16.68
C ALA A 120 -6.27 -1.95 16.02
N ALA A 121 -6.21 -2.10 14.69
CA ALA A 121 -4.97 -2.35 13.95
C ALA A 121 -4.16 -1.06 13.76
N GLY A 122 -4.82 0.03 13.37
CA GLY A 122 -4.27 1.39 13.37
C GLY A 122 -3.77 1.82 14.76
N LEU A 123 -4.52 1.50 15.82
CA LEU A 123 -4.09 1.68 17.20
C LEU A 123 -2.90 0.79 17.52
N LYS A 124 -2.85 -0.47 17.06
CA LYS A 124 -1.69 -1.36 17.28
C LYS A 124 -0.44 -0.91 16.52
N VAL A 125 -0.57 -0.29 15.33
CA VAL A 125 0.53 0.33 14.57
C VAL A 125 0.97 1.66 15.21
N LEU A 126 0.03 2.48 15.69
CA LEU A 126 0.32 3.64 16.54
C LEU A 126 1.03 3.21 17.84
N LEU A 127 0.59 2.08 18.43
CA LEU A 127 1.11 1.53 19.67
C LEU A 127 2.43 0.78 19.45
N SER A 128 2.70 0.21 18.28
CA SER A 128 4.01 -0.38 17.96
C SER A 128 5.09 0.69 17.88
N GLY A 129 4.71 1.91 17.47
CA GLY A 129 5.55 3.10 17.56
C GLY A 129 5.52 3.78 18.95
N SER A 130 4.72 3.32 19.92
CA SER A 130 4.51 4.07 21.18
C SER A 130 5.78 4.27 22.00
N THR A 131 6.69 3.30 22.02
CA THR A 131 7.98 3.42 22.70
C THR A 131 8.85 4.50 22.06
N ARG A 132 8.91 4.53 20.72
CA ARG A 132 9.65 5.55 19.96
C ARG A 132 8.99 6.92 20.05
N ALA A 133 7.67 7.00 19.98
CA ALA A 133 6.90 8.23 20.20
C ALA A 133 7.11 8.76 21.63
N LEU A 134 7.12 7.90 22.65
CA LEU A 134 7.42 8.28 24.02
C LEU A 134 8.85 8.80 24.17
N LEU A 135 9.83 8.12 23.58
CA LEU A 135 11.22 8.58 23.57
C LEU A 135 11.37 9.93 22.85
N ALA A 136 10.69 10.12 21.71
CA ALA A 136 10.65 11.39 21.00
C ALA A 136 10.00 12.50 21.84
N ALA A 137 8.89 12.22 22.52
CA ALA A 137 8.23 13.17 23.42
C ALA A 137 9.13 13.56 24.60
N ILE A 138 9.80 12.60 25.24
CA ILE A 138 10.76 12.85 26.32
C ILE A 138 11.91 13.72 25.80
N PHE A 139 12.47 13.39 24.65
CA PHE A 139 13.54 14.17 24.02
C PHE A 139 13.11 15.62 23.76
N LEU A 140 11.94 15.83 23.16
CA LEU A 140 11.39 17.17 22.90
C LEU A 140 11.19 17.97 24.19
N VAL A 141 10.69 17.35 25.26
CA VAL A 141 10.49 17.99 26.57
C VAL A 141 11.83 18.36 27.23
N VAL A 142 12.82 17.46 27.19
CA VAL A 142 14.16 17.72 27.73
C VAL A 142 14.82 18.88 26.98
N MET A 143 14.78 18.85 25.64
CA MET A 143 15.31 19.94 24.82
C MET A 143 14.62 21.27 25.11
N ALA A 144 13.28 21.28 25.16
CA ALA A 144 12.51 22.47 25.51
C ALA A 144 12.88 23.02 26.90
N ARG A 145 13.19 22.15 27.86
CA ARG A 145 13.59 22.54 29.22
C ARG A 145 15.00 23.15 29.25
N LEU A 146 15.94 22.57 28.52
CA LEU A 146 17.33 23.05 28.45
C LEU A 146 17.41 24.44 27.82
N ILE A 147 16.62 24.69 26.77
CA ILE A 147 16.64 25.98 26.06
C ILE A 147 15.66 27.00 26.63
N SER A 148 14.90 26.67 27.69
CA SER A 148 13.71 27.45 28.05
C SER A 148 13.98 28.91 28.37
N GLN A 149 15.00 29.17 29.17
CA GLN A 149 15.36 30.53 29.57
C GLN A 149 16.09 31.32 28.48
N PRO A 150 17.14 30.78 27.82
CA PRO A 150 17.85 31.52 26.79
C PRO A 150 16.96 31.81 25.57
N LEU A 151 16.14 30.85 25.13
CA LEU A 151 15.24 31.04 24.00
C LEU A 151 14.16 32.09 24.30
N TYR A 152 13.58 32.04 25.50
CA TYR A 152 12.57 33.01 25.92
C TYR A 152 13.14 34.43 25.96
N ASN A 153 14.28 34.63 26.65
CA ASN A 153 14.90 35.95 26.75
C ASN A 153 15.34 36.49 25.38
N ALA A 154 15.87 35.63 24.51
CA ALA A 154 16.26 36.02 23.16
C ALA A 154 15.05 36.43 22.31
N THR A 155 13.94 35.67 22.39
CA THR A 155 12.71 35.98 21.66
C THR A 155 12.06 37.26 22.19
N GLU A 156 12.05 37.46 23.50
CA GLU A 156 11.58 38.69 24.14
C GLU A 156 12.37 39.91 23.65
N SER A 157 13.70 39.82 23.70
CA SER A 157 14.58 40.87 23.21
C SER A 157 14.36 41.17 21.73
N LEU A 158 14.24 40.14 20.88
CA LEU A 158 13.99 40.31 19.45
C LEU A 158 12.62 40.93 19.17
N PHE A 159 11.58 40.49 19.88
CA PHE A 159 10.21 40.99 19.70
C PHE A 159 10.13 42.47 20.09
N PHE A 160 10.64 42.85 21.27
CA PHE A 160 10.63 44.26 21.69
C PHE A 160 11.54 45.14 20.84
N ASP A 161 12.70 44.63 20.41
CA ASP A 161 13.59 45.36 19.50
C ASP A 161 12.93 45.59 18.13
N ALA A 162 12.26 44.57 17.57
CA ALA A 162 11.52 44.69 16.32
C ALA A 162 10.36 45.69 16.43
N VAL A 163 9.53 45.60 17.49
CA VAL A 163 8.42 46.54 17.72
C VAL A 163 8.96 47.98 17.83
N LYS A 164 9.97 48.20 18.67
CA LYS A 164 10.58 49.51 18.89
C LYS A 164 11.19 50.09 17.61
N THR A 165 11.78 49.24 16.77
CA THR A 165 12.39 49.64 15.50
C THR A 165 11.33 49.98 14.45
N LEU A 166 10.27 49.18 14.36
CA LEU A 166 9.22 49.32 13.33
C LEU A 166 8.18 50.41 13.65
N THR A 167 7.86 50.67 14.92
CA THR A 167 6.89 51.72 15.29
C THR A 167 7.48 53.13 15.35
N GLY A 168 8.81 53.26 15.24
CA GLY A 168 9.52 54.51 15.48
C GLY A 168 9.31 55.04 16.91
N ARG A 169 9.97 56.16 17.26
CA ARG A 169 9.96 56.79 18.61
C ARG A 169 8.57 57.30 19.09
N HIS A 170 7.46 56.99 18.42
CA HIS A 170 6.15 57.60 18.69
C HIS A 170 5.33 56.99 19.85
N LEU A 171 5.84 55.97 20.54
CA LEU A 171 5.19 55.38 21.73
C LEU A 171 5.87 55.74 23.06
N ARG A 172 6.46 56.94 23.18
CA ARG A 172 7.04 57.42 24.46
C ARG A 172 6.08 58.24 25.33
N ARG A 173 4.75 58.17 25.11
CA ARG A 173 3.83 59.01 25.88
C ARG A 173 2.44 58.41 26.08
N THR A 174 2.34 57.23 26.71
CA THR A 174 1.17 56.78 27.51
C THR A 174 1.38 55.37 28.09
N SER A 175 2.24 55.23 29.10
CA SER A 175 2.13 54.11 30.07
C SER A 175 3.08 54.32 31.26
N SER A 176 2.92 55.43 31.98
CA SER A 176 3.27 55.45 33.41
C SER A 176 2.01 55.07 34.19
N ARG A 177 1.71 53.78 34.22
CA ARG A 177 0.87 53.19 35.27
C ARG A 177 1.71 52.16 35.98
N GLU A 178 2.12 52.56 37.18
CA GLU A 178 2.83 51.77 38.18
C GLU A 178 2.25 50.35 38.30
N PHE A 179 3.12 49.36 38.15
CA PHE A 179 2.87 48.02 38.64
C PHE A 179 3.30 48.01 40.11
N LYS A 180 2.33 48.07 41.03
CA LYS A 180 2.54 47.93 42.48
C LYS A 180 2.95 46.50 42.80
N ASP A 181 4.10 46.34 43.44
CA ASP A 181 4.47 45.14 44.21
C ASP A 181 3.55 44.99 45.43
N PRO A 182 3.04 43.78 45.75
CA PRO A 182 2.34 43.54 47.01
C PRO A 182 3.28 43.00 48.10
N ASN A 183 3.44 43.82 49.15
CA ASN A 183 3.85 43.51 50.53
C ASN A 183 5.27 42.97 50.81
N PRO A 184 5.89 43.54 51.85
CA PRO A 184 6.05 42.77 53.08
C PRO A 184 5.49 43.54 54.29
N ALA A 185 4.55 42.93 54.99
CA ALA A 185 4.15 43.33 56.33
C ALA A 185 4.50 42.19 57.29
N SER A 186 5.56 42.37 58.07
CA SER A 186 5.67 41.84 59.43
C SER A 186 6.62 42.75 60.20
N ALA A 187 6.04 43.42 61.17
CA ALA A 187 6.65 44.44 62.00
C ALA A 187 7.52 43.84 63.13
N LEU A 188 8.27 44.77 63.75
CA LEU A 188 8.74 44.78 65.15
C LEU A 188 9.85 43.80 65.57
N GLU A 189 11.03 44.37 65.85
CA GLU A 189 11.62 44.53 67.20
C GLU A 189 13.06 45.07 67.04
N SER A 190 13.28 46.36 67.33
CA SER A 190 13.92 46.88 68.55
C SER A 190 15.43 46.67 68.63
N GLY A 191 16.18 47.77 68.81
CA GLY A 191 17.51 47.73 69.42
C GLY A 191 18.62 48.41 68.62
N THR A 192 18.91 49.65 69.01
CA THR A 192 20.25 50.25 69.17
C THR A 192 21.44 49.27 68.98
N THR A 193 22.56 49.62 68.36
CA THR A 193 23.60 50.52 68.90
C THR A 193 24.75 50.69 67.90
N TYR A 194 25.42 51.85 67.98
CA TYR A 194 26.67 52.30 67.36
C TYR A 194 27.84 51.30 67.25
N HIS A 195 28.67 51.46 66.20
CA HIS A 195 30.16 51.54 66.17
C HIS A 195 30.57 51.66 64.68
N ARG A 196 31.12 52.77 64.17
CA ARG A 196 32.45 53.43 64.32
C ARG A 196 33.62 52.62 63.74
N VAL A 197 34.54 53.36 63.10
CA VAL A 197 35.90 53.09 62.57
C VAL A 197 35.89 52.98 61.04
N SER A 198 36.29 53.95 60.20
CA SER A 198 37.36 54.99 60.14
C SER A 198 38.78 54.48 59.99
N SER A 199 39.36 54.69 58.80
CA SER A 199 40.78 55.10 58.54
C SER A 199 40.96 55.12 57.01
N GLU A 200 41.17 56.24 56.30
CA GLU A 200 42.36 57.14 56.31
C GLU A 200 43.65 56.36 56.12
N GLU A 201 44.66 56.71 55.33
CA GLU A 201 45.06 57.76 54.37
C GLU A 201 46.21 57.03 53.55
N ASP A 202 46.91 57.51 52.52
CA ASP A 202 47.81 58.66 52.57
C ASP A 202 48.82 58.68 51.36
N TYR A 203 49.40 59.86 51.07
CA TYR A 203 50.58 60.25 50.25
C TYR A 203 50.50 60.28 48.68
N ILE A 204 50.47 61.44 47.97
CA ILE A 204 51.47 62.54 47.69
C ILE A 204 52.52 62.10 46.61
N SER A 205 52.95 62.81 45.54
CA SER A 205 53.20 64.23 45.16
C SER A 205 53.18 64.37 43.61
N ASP A 206 52.61 65.39 42.95
CA ASP A 206 53.02 66.81 42.74
C ASP A 206 53.82 67.06 41.44
N HIS A 207 53.32 67.96 40.57
CA HIS A 207 54.05 69.09 39.94
C HIS A 207 53.32 69.79 38.77
N THR A 208 53.13 71.11 38.95
CA THR A 208 53.20 72.26 37.98
C THR A 208 52.12 72.40 36.89
N SER A 209 51.61 73.59 36.50
CA SER A 209 51.55 74.97 37.03
C SER A 209 50.74 75.86 36.06
N SER A 210 50.09 76.90 36.58
CA SER A 210 49.64 78.18 35.97
C SER A 210 48.18 78.35 35.48
N ASP A 211 47.38 78.92 36.37
CA ASP A 211 46.60 80.17 36.28
C ASP A 211 45.66 80.49 35.10
N GLY A 212 44.41 80.84 35.47
CA GLY A 212 43.46 81.59 34.66
C GLY A 212 42.02 81.45 35.16
N ASP A 213 41.57 82.45 35.91
CA ASP A 213 40.31 82.55 36.67
C ASP A 213 39.02 82.68 35.82
N GLU A 214 37.86 82.64 36.51
CA GLU A 214 36.46 82.91 36.12
C GLU A 214 35.52 81.71 35.79
N SER A 215 34.59 81.46 36.72
CA SER A 215 33.33 80.68 36.55
C SER A 215 32.21 81.60 36.01
N PRO A 216 30.95 81.16 35.76
CA PRO A 216 30.35 79.81 35.75
C PRO A 216 29.46 79.55 34.50
N LEU A 217 29.19 78.31 34.07
CA LEU A 217 27.99 78.02 33.26
C LEU A 217 27.60 76.53 33.24
N PHE A 218 26.34 76.29 33.60
CA PHE A 218 25.62 75.03 33.46
C PHE A 218 25.73 74.46 32.03
N ALA A 219 26.42 73.32 31.87
CA ALA A 219 26.33 72.52 30.65
C ALA A 219 25.43 71.31 30.88
N LYS A 220 24.19 71.42 30.40
CA LYS A 220 23.31 70.27 30.09
C LYS A 220 24.05 69.35 29.12
N GLN A 221 24.14 68.08 29.47
CA GLN A 221 24.58 67.03 28.55
C GLN A 221 23.45 66.76 27.53
N GLU A 222 23.67 67.12 26.27
CA GLU A 222 22.76 66.81 25.16
C GLU A 222 22.80 65.32 24.79
N PRO A 223 21.66 64.72 24.37
CA PRO A 223 21.62 63.36 23.85
C PRO A 223 22.06 63.32 22.38
N THR A 224 23.05 62.48 22.08
CA THR A 224 23.53 62.22 20.70
C THR A 224 22.38 61.79 19.77
N GLU A 225 22.18 62.52 18.69
CA GLU A 225 21.35 62.09 17.56
C GLU A 225 21.92 60.81 16.95
N THR A 226 21.27 59.68 17.18
CA THR A 226 21.44 58.48 16.36
C THR A 226 21.04 58.82 14.93
N SER A 227 21.98 58.80 13.99
CA SER A 227 21.73 59.19 12.60
C SER A 227 20.58 58.36 12.01
N TRP A 228 19.68 59.02 11.30
CA TRP A 228 18.56 58.40 10.59
C TRP A 228 19.01 57.20 9.71
N LEU A 229 20.22 57.25 9.17
CA LEU A 229 20.87 56.17 8.42
C LEU A 229 21.06 54.89 9.24
N LEU A 230 21.54 54.99 10.49
CA LEU A 230 21.62 53.82 11.37
C LEU A 230 20.23 53.24 11.67
N GLN A 231 19.24 54.10 11.94
CA GLN A 231 17.87 53.66 12.17
C GLN A 231 17.31 52.91 10.95
N TRP A 232 17.56 53.40 9.74
CA TRP A 232 17.18 52.73 8.50
C TRP A 232 17.89 51.38 8.31
N ILE A 233 19.19 51.29 8.62
CA ILE A 233 19.95 50.03 8.58
C ILE A 233 19.36 49.01 9.57
N TYR A 234 18.97 49.43 10.78
CA TYR A 234 18.31 48.56 11.76
C TYR A 234 16.90 48.13 11.31
N THR A 235 16.14 49.01 10.65
CA THR A 235 14.81 48.67 10.10
C THR A 235 14.93 47.67 8.94
N LEU A 236 15.95 47.81 8.08
CA LEU A 236 16.22 46.88 6.98
C LEU A 236 16.49 45.44 7.46
N LYS A 237 17.08 45.26 8.65
CA LYS A 237 17.28 43.93 9.27
C LYS A 237 15.99 43.12 9.38
N TYR A 238 14.86 43.78 9.66
CA TYR A 238 13.55 43.14 9.83
C TYR A 238 12.71 43.16 8.54
N LEU A 239 12.82 44.22 7.73
CA LEU A 239 12.05 44.35 6.49
C LEU A 239 12.61 43.53 5.32
N VAL A 240 13.93 43.35 5.22
CA VAL A 240 14.54 42.62 4.10
C VAL A 240 14.08 41.15 4.07
N PRO A 241 14.16 40.35 5.16
CA PRO A 241 13.71 38.95 5.12
C PRO A 241 12.22 38.81 4.78
N VAL A 242 11.37 39.70 5.32
CA VAL A 242 9.92 39.71 5.05
C VAL A 242 9.64 40.11 3.61
N GLY A 243 10.29 41.18 3.13
CA GLY A 243 10.18 41.64 1.74
C GLY A 243 10.67 40.59 0.75
N THR A 244 11.81 39.94 1.02
CA THR A 244 12.32 38.82 0.23
C THR A 244 11.33 37.66 0.20
N ALA A 245 10.77 37.26 1.33
CA ALA A 245 9.76 36.19 1.37
C ALA A 245 8.51 36.54 0.55
N LEU A 246 7.98 37.76 0.67
CA LEU A 246 6.81 38.21 -0.07
C LEU A 246 7.08 38.28 -1.59
N ILE A 247 8.24 38.82 -1.99
CA ILE A 247 8.64 38.89 -3.39
C ILE A 247 8.78 37.48 -3.98
N LEU A 248 9.44 36.57 -3.26
CA LEU A 248 9.63 35.19 -3.71
C LEU A 248 8.33 34.38 -3.69
N MET A 249 7.33 34.72 -2.87
CA MET A 249 6.01 34.06 -2.91
C MET A 249 5.23 34.33 -4.20
N ILE A 250 5.54 35.41 -4.94
CA ILE A 250 4.83 35.76 -6.19
C ILE A 250 5.14 34.77 -7.33
N PRO A 251 6.41 34.52 -7.71
CA PRO A 251 6.73 33.55 -8.75
C PRO A 251 6.65 32.10 -8.28
N ARG A 252 6.56 31.85 -6.97
CA ARG A 252 6.52 30.49 -6.40
C ARG A 252 5.20 29.78 -6.74
N PRO A 253 5.23 28.59 -7.36
CA PRO A 253 4.03 27.80 -7.59
C PRO A 253 3.29 27.47 -6.28
N ARG A 254 1.96 27.35 -6.35
CA ARG A 254 1.12 27.04 -5.16
C ARG A 254 0.86 25.53 -4.96
N GLY A 255 1.02 24.73 -6.00
CA GLY A 255 0.82 23.28 -5.95
C GLY A 255 1.96 22.53 -5.27
N PHE A 256 1.87 21.20 -5.26
CA PHE A 256 2.94 20.32 -4.78
C PHE A 256 4.21 20.50 -5.64
N PRO A 257 5.44 20.49 -5.05
CA PRO A 257 5.76 20.32 -3.63
C PRO A 257 5.78 21.64 -2.86
N TRP A 258 5.75 22.80 -3.55
CA TRP A 258 5.94 24.13 -2.99
C TRP A 258 4.96 24.51 -1.88
N GLY A 259 3.66 24.28 -2.13
CA GLY A 259 2.61 24.48 -1.14
C GLY A 259 2.80 23.54 0.03
N HIS A 260 3.05 22.26 -0.25
CA HIS A 260 3.24 21.24 0.77
C HIS A 260 4.40 21.56 1.71
N MET A 261 5.58 21.94 1.18
CA MET A 261 6.75 22.35 1.96
C MET A 261 6.50 23.58 2.85
N SER A 262 5.46 24.37 2.55
CA SER A 262 5.04 25.51 3.37
C SER A 262 4.06 25.13 4.47
N ASN A 263 3.56 23.89 4.49
CA ASN A 263 2.65 23.41 5.52
C ASN A 263 3.32 23.51 6.90
N SER A 264 2.50 23.81 7.90
CA SER A 264 2.93 23.93 9.29
C SER A 264 1.97 23.14 10.18
N MET A 265 2.53 22.52 11.21
CA MET A 265 1.87 21.46 11.98
C MET A 265 0.51 21.85 12.60
N PRO A 266 0.31 23.07 13.14
CA PRO A 266 -1.00 23.47 13.68
C PRO A 266 -2.13 23.44 12.65
N TYR A 267 -1.81 23.68 11.37
CA TYR A 267 -2.77 23.70 10.27
C TYR A 267 -2.94 22.32 9.65
N THR A 268 -1.87 21.53 9.52
CA THR A 268 -2.02 20.15 9.02
C THR A 268 -2.85 19.30 9.98
N LEU A 269 -2.84 19.60 11.28
CA LEU A 269 -3.78 18.97 12.21
C LEU A 269 -5.25 19.29 11.90
N LEU A 270 -5.53 20.42 11.25
CA LEU A 270 -6.89 20.76 10.84
C LEU A 270 -7.37 19.86 9.69
N ASP A 271 -6.46 19.22 8.95
CA ASP A 271 -6.80 18.29 7.87
C ASP A 271 -7.65 17.11 8.38
N ILE A 272 -7.62 16.82 9.71
CA ILE A 272 -8.54 15.89 10.40
C ILE A 272 -10.03 16.18 10.09
N TRP A 273 -10.35 17.44 9.79
CA TRP A 273 -11.72 17.93 9.57
C TRP A 273 -11.98 18.42 8.14
N THR A 274 -11.07 18.19 7.19
CA THR A 274 -11.23 18.62 5.78
C THR A 274 -11.54 17.43 4.86
N ASN A 275 -12.52 17.58 3.96
CA ASN A 275 -12.92 16.54 3.01
C ASN A 275 -12.07 16.56 1.71
N PRO A 276 -11.96 15.44 0.98
CA PRO A 276 -11.26 15.38 -0.30
C PRO A 276 -11.92 16.27 -1.37
N THR A 277 -11.11 16.83 -2.27
CA THR A 277 -11.57 17.76 -3.31
C THR A 277 -11.77 17.13 -4.68
N GLU A 278 -11.29 15.90 -4.91
CA GLU A 278 -11.42 15.20 -6.20
C GLU A 278 -12.75 14.43 -6.26
N GLU A 279 -13.58 14.75 -7.25
CA GLU A 279 -14.92 14.17 -7.41
C GLU A 279 -14.88 12.63 -7.47
N MET A 280 -13.88 12.07 -8.17
CA MET A 280 -13.66 10.62 -8.34
C MET A 280 -13.49 9.85 -7.02
N CYS A 281 -13.22 10.55 -5.92
CA CYS A 281 -12.93 9.98 -4.60
C CYS A 281 -14.14 9.96 -3.69
N LEU A 282 -15.11 10.82 -3.98
CA LEU A 282 -16.30 10.97 -3.18
C LEU A 282 -17.30 9.83 -3.46
N GLY A 283 -18.12 9.55 -2.44
CA GLY A 283 -19.31 8.71 -2.61
C GLY A 283 -20.43 9.48 -3.33
N ASN A 284 -21.39 8.75 -3.91
CA ASN A 284 -22.57 9.29 -4.59
C ASN A 284 -22.25 10.32 -5.67
N LEU A 285 -21.40 9.92 -6.63
CA LEU A 285 -21.13 10.69 -7.85
C LEU A 285 -22.44 11.10 -8.53
N SER A 286 -22.60 12.39 -8.82
CA SER A 286 -23.75 12.97 -9.51
C SER A 286 -23.33 13.46 -10.89
N GLY A 287 -23.72 12.77 -11.96
CA GLY A 287 -23.39 13.16 -13.33
C GLY A 287 -23.49 12.00 -14.33
N ASP A 288 -23.31 12.32 -15.61
CA ASP A 288 -23.26 11.32 -16.68
C ASP A 288 -21.92 10.58 -16.67
N PHE A 289 -21.96 9.28 -16.99
CA PHE A 289 -20.74 8.47 -17.05
C PHE A 289 -19.89 8.87 -18.26
N PRO A 290 -18.58 9.16 -18.08
CA PRO A 290 -17.75 9.63 -19.17
C PRO A 290 -17.54 8.54 -20.23
N PRO A 291 -17.59 8.89 -21.54
CA PRO A 291 -17.28 7.95 -22.61
C PRO A 291 -15.81 7.51 -22.54
N PHE A 292 -15.49 6.44 -23.28
CA PHE A 292 -14.11 5.97 -23.39
C PHE A 292 -13.21 7.08 -23.99
N PRO A 293 -12.04 7.39 -23.38
CA PRO A 293 -11.27 8.58 -23.72
C PRO A 293 -10.50 8.52 -25.05
N LEU A 294 -10.48 7.37 -25.73
CA LEU A 294 -9.83 7.16 -27.02
C LEU A 294 -10.84 6.67 -28.08
N PRO A 295 -11.82 7.50 -28.47
CA PRO A 295 -12.94 7.08 -29.31
C PRO A 295 -12.53 6.58 -30.70
N ASP A 296 -11.45 7.12 -31.26
CA ASP A 296 -10.94 6.72 -32.59
C ASP A 296 -10.56 5.23 -32.63
N LEU A 297 -10.08 4.70 -31.51
CA LEU A 297 -9.65 3.30 -31.37
C LEU A 297 -10.82 2.31 -31.23
N ILE A 298 -12.05 2.80 -31.06
CA ILE A 298 -13.26 2.01 -30.88
C ILE A 298 -14.33 2.32 -31.94
N SER A 299 -13.93 3.01 -33.02
CA SER A 299 -14.81 3.34 -34.14
C SER A 299 -15.37 2.08 -34.82
N GLU A 300 -16.52 2.24 -35.49
CA GLU A 300 -17.25 1.14 -36.15
C GLU A 300 -16.41 0.38 -37.19
N VAL A 301 -15.39 1.03 -37.77
CA VAL A 301 -14.45 0.43 -38.72
C VAL A 301 -13.66 -0.75 -38.10
N TYR A 302 -13.48 -0.74 -36.78
CA TYR A 302 -12.75 -1.79 -36.05
C TYR A 302 -13.65 -2.82 -35.38
N TRP A 303 -14.97 -2.71 -35.53
CA TRP A 303 -15.90 -3.66 -34.93
C TRP A 303 -15.76 -5.05 -35.54
N GLU A 304 -15.78 -6.05 -34.68
CA GLU A 304 -15.62 -7.44 -35.06
C GLU A 304 -16.99 -8.15 -34.93
N PRO A 305 -17.60 -8.62 -36.04
CA PRO A 305 -18.87 -9.33 -35.96
C PRO A 305 -18.68 -10.70 -35.27
N ALA A 306 -19.76 -11.23 -34.71
CA ALA A 306 -19.77 -12.58 -34.17
C ALA A 306 -19.41 -13.61 -35.26
N LYS A 307 -18.54 -14.57 -34.93
CA LYS A 307 -18.07 -15.61 -35.86
C LYS A 307 -17.87 -16.94 -35.12
N GLY A 308 -18.70 -17.92 -35.42
CA GLY A 308 -18.64 -19.23 -34.74
C GLY A 308 -18.89 -19.06 -33.24
N GLU A 309 -17.94 -19.53 -32.41
CA GLU A 309 -17.98 -19.39 -30.94
C GLU A 309 -17.53 -17.98 -30.45
N PHE A 310 -16.90 -17.17 -31.31
CA PHE A 310 -16.49 -15.81 -30.95
C PHE A 310 -17.72 -14.86 -30.95
N PRO A 311 -18.05 -14.24 -29.80
CA PRO A 311 -19.28 -13.45 -29.66
C PRO A 311 -19.24 -12.08 -30.37
N GLY A 312 -18.08 -11.67 -30.89
CA GLY A 312 -17.88 -10.36 -31.48
C GLY A 312 -17.31 -9.33 -30.49
N TRP A 313 -17.03 -8.14 -31.01
CA TRP A 313 -16.56 -6.97 -30.27
C TRP A 313 -17.08 -5.68 -30.93
N GLN A 314 -17.97 -4.98 -30.21
CA GLN A 314 -18.73 -3.82 -30.68
C GLN A 314 -18.93 -2.82 -29.53
N PRO A 315 -17.88 -2.07 -29.13
CA PRO A 315 -17.98 -1.08 -28.07
C PRO A 315 -18.88 0.10 -28.48
N MET A 316 -19.82 0.50 -27.63
CA MET A 316 -20.67 1.67 -27.87
C MET A 316 -20.04 2.94 -27.30
N VAL A 317 -19.90 3.97 -28.16
CA VAL A 317 -19.23 5.25 -27.81
C VAL A 317 -20.08 6.12 -26.88
N ASN A 318 -21.42 6.08 -26.99
CA ASN A 318 -22.37 6.85 -26.18
C ASN A 318 -23.44 5.94 -25.56
N ARG A 319 -23.80 6.20 -24.29
CA ARG A 319 -24.49 5.26 -23.40
C ARG A 319 -26.03 5.28 -23.47
N SER A 320 -26.65 4.12 -23.75
CA SER A 320 -27.85 3.64 -23.04
C SER A 320 -27.56 2.23 -22.51
N PHE A 321 -27.40 2.08 -21.19
CA PHE A 321 -26.75 0.91 -20.58
C PHE A 321 -27.74 -0.07 -19.93
N ASP A 322 -29.01 -0.06 -20.37
CA ASP A 322 -29.93 -1.17 -20.09
C ASP A 322 -29.58 -2.33 -21.03
N MET A 323 -28.71 -3.22 -20.59
CA MET A 323 -28.50 -4.51 -21.26
C MET A 323 -29.01 -5.62 -20.35
N ASP A 324 -30.26 -6.01 -20.58
CA ASP A 324 -30.79 -7.29 -20.12
C ASP A 324 -29.99 -8.41 -20.81
N LEU A 325 -28.94 -8.90 -20.14
CA LEU A 325 -28.19 -10.05 -20.62
C LEU A 325 -29.13 -11.25 -20.65
N LYS A 326 -29.32 -11.82 -21.84
CA LYS A 326 -30.10 -13.05 -21.98
C LYS A 326 -29.37 -14.19 -21.28
N ARG A 327 -30.08 -14.91 -20.40
CA ARG A 327 -29.60 -16.14 -19.77
C ARG A 327 -29.19 -17.15 -20.86
N PRO A 328 -27.93 -17.63 -20.88
CA PRO A 328 -27.51 -18.66 -21.81
C PRO A 328 -28.22 -19.98 -21.54
N SER A 329 -28.48 -20.78 -22.59
CA SER A 329 -29.20 -22.07 -22.46
C SER A 329 -28.46 -23.12 -21.63
N TRP A 330 -27.13 -23.00 -21.51
CA TRP A 330 -26.30 -23.89 -20.71
C TRP A 330 -26.28 -23.53 -19.21
N LEU A 331 -26.81 -22.36 -18.83
CA LEU A 331 -26.93 -21.95 -17.45
C LEU A 331 -28.31 -22.42 -16.92
N PRO A 332 -28.40 -23.07 -15.74
CA PRO A 332 -29.68 -23.53 -15.18
C PRO A 332 -30.71 -22.42 -14.97
N GLU A 333 -31.99 -22.79 -14.86
CA GLU A 333 -33.07 -21.85 -14.53
C GLU A 333 -32.98 -21.35 -13.09
N GLU A 334 -32.56 -22.21 -12.17
CA GLU A 334 -32.31 -21.85 -10.78
C GLU A 334 -31.06 -20.94 -10.69
N PRO A 335 -31.12 -19.82 -9.96
CA PRO A 335 -29.97 -18.94 -9.75
C PRO A 335 -28.77 -19.66 -9.14
N MET A 336 -27.61 -19.47 -9.75
CA MET A 336 -26.36 -20.06 -9.29
C MET A 336 -25.36 -18.99 -8.84
N HIS A 337 -24.67 -19.27 -7.73
CA HIS A 337 -23.72 -18.35 -7.13
C HIS A 337 -22.56 -18.01 -8.07
N GLY A 338 -22.28 -16.73 -8.27
CA GLY A 338 -21.29 -16.19 -9.22
C GLY A 338 -21.83 -15.99 -10.64
N PHE A 339 -23.08 -16.36 -10.91
CA PHE A 339 -23.75 -16.19 -12.21
C PHE A 339 -24.95 -15.23 -12.14
N GLU A 340 -25.07 -14.44 -11.07
CA GLU A 340 -26.21 -13.58 -10.74
C GLU A 340 -26.55 -12.61 -11.88
N ARG A 341 -25.54 -12.14 -12.62
CA ARG A 341 -25.70 -11.17 -13.73
C ARG A 341 -26.57 -11.65 -14.90
N TRP A 342 -26.85 -12.96 -15.01
CA TRP A 342 -27.70 -13.52 -16.07
C TRP A 342 -29.13 -13.82 -15.61
N TYR A 343 -29.45 -13.53 -14.35
CA TYR A 343 -30.77 -13.72 -13.77
C TYR A 343 -31.43 -12.35 -13.52
N ASN A 344 -32.75 -12.31 -13.62
CA ASN A 344 -33.53 -11.11 -13.32
C ASN A 344 -33.62 -10.90 -11.80
N ASP A 345 -33.74 -9.64 -11.36
CA ASP A 345 -33.88 -9.27 -9.95
C ASP A 345 -34.99 -10.05 -9.22
N SER A 346 -36.12 -10.34 -9.89
CA SER A 346 -37.23 -11.12 -9.31
C SER A 346 -36.86 -12.58 -9.03
N ALA A 347 -36.01 -13.20 -9.86
CA ALA A 347 -35.56 -14.58 -9.65
C ALA A 347 -34.53 -14.67 -8.51
N LEU A 348 -33.77 -13.60 -8.27
CA LEU A 348 -32.82 -13.50 -7.17
C LEU A 348 -33.56 -13.34 -5.83
N GLU A 349 -34.59 -12.49 -5.78
CA GLU A 349 -35.41 -12.27 -4.57
C GLU A 349 -36.10 -13.55 -4.06
N ASP A 350 -36.64 -14.39 -4.96
CA ASP A 350 -37.26 -15.67 -4.58
C ASP A 350 -36.24 -16.69 -4.03
N SER A 351 -34.98 -16.65 -4.48
CA SER A 351 -33.92 -17.55 -3.99
C SER A 351 -33.33 -17.15 -2.63
N HIS A 352 -33.45 -15.87 -2.26
CA HIS A 352 -32.94 -15.33 -1.00
C HIS A 352 -33.90 -15.52 0.20
N GLY A 353 -35.09 -16.07 -0.02
CA GLY A 353 -36.09 -16.34 1.01
C GLY A 353 -35.63 -17.24 2.17
N ASP A 354 -34.56 -18.03 1.98
CA ASP A 354 -34.08 -19.00 2.99
C ASP A 354 -32.74 -18.60 3.66
N ARG A 355 -32.14 -17.46 3.30
CA ARG A 355 -30.87 -16.98 3.90
C ARG A 355 -31.06 -15.95 5.03
N SER A 356 -32.30 -15.55 5.33
CA SER A 356 -32.60 -14.48 6.29
C SER A 356 -32.77 -14.91 7.75
N HIS A 357 -32.57 -16.19 8.10
CA HIS A 357 -32.67 -16.62 9.48
C HIS A 357 -31.30 -16.72 10.17
N LYS A 358 -31.02 -15.67 10.97
CA LYS A 358 -30.03 -15.55 12.08
C LYS A 358 -28.84 -14.60 11.85
N HIS A 359 -29.08 -13.39 11.37
CA HIS A 359 -28.42 -12.22 11.97
C HIS A 359 -29.43 -11.07 12.11
N GLY A 360 -29.37 -10.38 13.25
CA GLY A 360 -30.46 -9.53 13.73
C GLY A 360 -30.78 -8.35 12.82
N LYS A 361 -32.09 -8.08 12.69
CA LYS A 361 -32.70 -6.82 12.20
C LYS A 361 -31.92 -6.12 11.07
N GLU A 362 -31.95 -6.67 9.87
CA GLU A 362 -31.76 -5.87 8.67
C GLU A 362 -33.02 -5.00 8.46
N GLU A 363 -32.96 -3.76 8.96
CA GLU A 363 -33.78 -2.69 8.38
C GLU A 363 -33.36 -2.51 6.92
N ASN A 364 -34.34 -2.59 6.02
CA ASN A 364 -34.35 -2.06 4.64
C ASN A 364 -33.17 -1.14 4.32
N ARG A 365 -32.02 -1.72 3.92
CA ARG A 365 -30.95 -0.97 3.25
C ARG A 365 -31.49 -0.61 1.87
N ARG A 366 -32.16 0.55 1.77
CA ARG A 366 -32.51 1.18 0.49
C ARG A 366 -31.31 1.10 -0.43
N ARG A 367 -31.47 0.49 -1.62
CA ARG A 367 -30.48 0.56 -2.72
C ARG A 367 -30.08 2.04 -2.84
N PRO A 368 -28.79 2.41 -2.71
CA PRO A 368 -28.40 3.81 -2.83
C PRO A 368 -28.83 4.32 -4.21
N GLU A 369 -29.71 5.32 -4.27
CA GLU A 369 -29.97 6.06 -5.50
C GLU A 369 -28.70 6.84 -5.87
N GLY A 370 -28.15 6.59 -7.06
CA GLY A 370 -26.90 7.20 -7.52
C GLY A 370 -26.50 6.71 -8.91
N MET A 371 -25.45 7.30 -9.49
CA MET A 371 -24.95 7.00 -10.84
C MET A 371 -24.75 5.51 -11.17
N PHE A 372 -24.56 4.66 -10.15
CA PHE A 372 -24.32 3.22 -10.27
C PHE A 372 -25.48 2.35 -9.77
N SER A 373 -26.69 2.91 -9.60
CA SER A 373 -27.84 2.25 -8.94
C SER A 373 -28.76 1.46 -9.88
N LYS A 374 -28.54 1.51 -11.20
CA LYS A 374 -29.31 0.73 -12.20
C LYS A 374 -28.54 -0.52 -12.62
N GLY A 375 -29.27 -1.61 -12.88
CA GLY A 375 -28.78 -2.97 -13.13
C GLY A 375 -27.97 -3.14 -14.41
N ILE A 376 -26.76 -2.59 -14.43
CA ILE A 376 -25.88 -2.69 -15.59
C ILE A 376 -24.92 -3.85 -15.39
N ASN A 377 -25.07 -4.90 -16.19
CA ASN A 377 -24.16 -6.05 -16.20
C ASN A 377 -22.96 -5.77 -17.10
N TYR A 378 -21.79 -6.32 -16.74
CA TYR A 378 -20.61 -6.27 -17.59
C TYR A 378 -20.80 -7.19 -18.80
N ASP A 379 -20.57 -6.65 -20.00
CA ASP A 379 -20.58 -7.40 -21.25
C ASP A 379 -19.24 -7.23 -21.99
N PRO A 380 -18.47 -8.32 -22.18
CA PRO A 380 -17.18 -8.28 -22.86
C PRO A 380 -17.27 -7.89 -24.35
N ILE A 381 -18.44 -7.95 -25.01
CA ILE A 381 -18.61 -7.48 -26.39
C ILE A 381 -18.47 -5.97 -26.46
N THR A 382 -18.95 -5.27 -25.43
CA THR A 382 -19.00 -3.81 -25.38
C THR A 382 -17.80 -3.18 -24.65
N ASP A 383 -16.89 -3.98 -24.10
CA ASP A 383 -15.72 -3.49 -23.37
C ASP A 383 -14.66 -2.90 -24.33
N PRO A 384 -14.39 -1.58 -24.28
CA PRO A 384 -13.40 -0.95 -25.15
C PRO A 384 -11.97 -1.42 -24.89
N LEU A 385 -11.64 -1.89 -23.68
CA LEU A 385 -10.30 -2.35 -23.30
C LEU A 385 -10.02 -3.79 -23.69
N ARG A 386 -11.05 -4.60 -23.98
CA ARG A 386 -10.89 -6.03 -24.20
C ARG A 386 -10.13 -6.34 -25.49
N ILE A 387 -9.02 -7.05 -25.36
CA ILE A 387 -8.30 -7.70 -26.46
C ILE A 387 -8.26 -9.20 -26.15
N THR A 388 -8.68 -10.02 -27.11
CA THR A 388 -8.66 -11.48 -26.98
C THR A 388 -7.77 -12.10 -28.05
N ASN A 389 -7.17 -13.24 -27.73
CA ASN A 389 -6.37 -14.06 -28.62
C ASN A 389 -6.98 -15.44 -28.89
N LEU A 390 -8.26 -15.63 -28.56
CA LEU A 390 -8.93 -16.92 -28.70
C LEU A 390 -9.18 -17.31 -30.16
N ASP A 391 -9.09 -16.35 -31.08
CA ASP A 391 -9.10 -16.54 -32.53
C ASP A 391 -7.75 -17.02 -33.09
N GLN A 392 -6.68 -16.93 -32.31
CA GLN A 392 -5.35 -17.40 -32.68
C GLN A 392 -5.24 -18.92 -32.47
N GLU A 393 -4.38 -19.59 -33.23
CA GLU A 393 -4.06 -20.99 -32.96
C GLU A 393 -3.34 -21.16 -31.60
N LEU A 394 -3.36 -22.38 -31.07
CA LEU A 394 -2.50 -22.76 -29.94
C LEU A 394 -1.03 -22.50 -30.30
N LEU A 395 -0.22 -22.13 -29.31
CA LEU A 395 1.23 -22.06 -29.44
C LEU A 395 1.74 -23.38 -30.04
N LYS A 396 2.65 -23.30 -31.01
CA LYS A 396 3.12 -24.47 -31.77
C LYS A 396 3.59 -25.61 -30.88
N SER A 397 4.36 -25.30 -29.85
CA SER A 397 4.86 -26.27 -28.87
C SER A 397 3.75 -26.95 -28.07
N ILE A 398 2.71 -26.21 -27.66
CA ILE A 398 1.53 -26.74 -26.99
C ILE A 398 0.76 -27.66 -27.94
N LYS A 399 0.47 -27.19 -29.16
CA LYS A 399 -0.22 -27.95 -30.21
C LYS A 399 0.49 -29.27 -30.52
N ASP A 400 1.80 -29.22 -30.73
CA ASP A 400 2.64 -30.38 -31.02
C ASP A 400 2.68 -31.35 -29.82
N THR A 401 2.71 -30.83 -28.59
CA THR A 401 2.73 -31.68 -27.38
C THR A 401 1.41 -32.40 -27.19
N ILE A 402 0.27 -31.69 -27.30
CA ILE A 402 -1.07 -32.28 -27.17
C ILE A 402 -1.33 -33.34 -28.25
N LYS A 403 -0.83 -33.13 -29.49
CA LYS A 403 -0.95 -34.12 -30.57
C LYS A 403 -0.17 -35.41 -30.28
N ASN A 404 0.99 -35.29 -29.63
CA ASN A 404 1.91 -36.42 -29.43
C ASN A 404 1.80 -37.09 -28.06
N ARG A 405 1.12 -36.46 -27.10
CA ARG A 405 1.04 -36.93 -25.71
C ARG A 405 -0.35 -36.68 -25.15
N LYS A 406 -0.87 -37.65 -24.40
CA LYS A 406 -2.06 -37.43 -23.58
C LYS A 406 -1.67 -36.60 -22.36
N ILE A 407 -2.29 -35.43 -22.22
CA ILE A 407 -2.20 -34.59 -21.03
C ILE A 407 -3.56 -34.69 -20.35
N ALA A 408 -3.60 -35.23 -19.13
CA ALA A 408 -4.84 -35.32 -18.35
C ALA A 408 -4.75 -34.32 -17.20
N ILE A 409 -5.76 -33.49 -17.01
CA ILE A 409 -5.83 -32.55 -15.89
C ILE A 409 -7.04 -32.95 -15.06
N LYS A 410 -6.83 -33.78 -14.05
CA LYS A 410 -7.88 -34.19 -13.10
C LYS A 410 -8.02 -33.18 -11.97
N HIS A 411 -6.90 -32.74 -11.41
CA HIS A 411 -6.84 -31.78 -10.31
C HIS A 411 -6.23 -30.45 -10.77
N VAL A 412 -6.63 -29.35 -10.14
CA VAL A 412 -6.05 -28.03 -10.34
C VAL A 412 -5.69 -27.47 -8.96
N VAL A 413 -4.43 -27.06 -8.79
CA VAL A 413 -3.94 -26.44 -7.57
C VAL A 413 -3.49 -25.02 -7.90
N ILE A 414 -3.97 -24.01 -7.19
CA ILE A 414 -3.41 -22.67 -7.21
C ILE A 414 -2.62 -22.46 -5.93
N VAL A 415 -1.33 -22.12 -6.04
CA VAL A 415 -0.50 -21.67 -4.92
C VAL A 415 -0.30 -20.17 -5.05
N SER A 416 -1.04 -19.41 -4.25
CA SER A 416 -0.89 -17.97 -4.11
C SER A 416 0.19 -17.68 -3.07
N MET A 417 1.23 -16.96 -3.48
CA MET A 417 2.40 -16.71 -2.65
C MET A 417 2.43 -15.27 -2.19
N GLU A 418 2.28 -15.06 -0.89
CA GLU A 418 2.36 -13.76 -0.22
C GLU A 418 3.69 -13.05 -0.46
N THR A 419 3.68 -11.74 -0.69
CA THR A 419 4.85 -10.86 -0.77
C THR A 419 6.00 -11.49 -1.60
N THR A 420 5.69 -12.04 -2.76
CA THR A 420 6.64 -12.78 -3.62
C THR A 420 6.99 -11.97 -4.86
N ARG A 421 8.21 -11.41 -4.90
CA ARG A 421 8.75 -10.69 -6.05
C ARG A 421 9.12 -11.65 -7.19
N LYS A 422 9.05 -11.19 -8.45
CA LYS A 422 9.51 -12.00 -9.60
C LYS A 422 11.03 -12.27 -9.58
N ASP A 423 11.83 -11.35 -9.08
CA ASP A 423 13.30 -11.44 -9.05
C ASP A 423 13.87 -12.40 -7.98
N ILE A 424 13.01 -13.01 -7.16
CA ILE A 424 13.34 -14.14 -6.28
C ILE A 424 12.75 -15.48 -6.75
N PHE A 425 12.11 -15.52 -7.93
CA PHE A 425 11.43 -16.71 -8.46
C PHE A 425 11.93 -17.06 -9.88
N PRO A 426 13.14 -17.64 -10.02
CA PRO A 426 14.14 -17.85 -8.97
C PRO A 426 15.05 -16.62 -8.77
N PHE A 427 15.80 -16.59 -7.66
CA PHE A 427 16.87 -15.62 -7.43
C PHE A 427 18.03 -15.83 -8.42
N LYS A 428 18.49 -14.75 -9.06
CA LYS A 428 19.48 -14.83 -10.15
C LYS A 428 20.76 -14.06 -9.84
N ARG A 429 21.91 -14.68 -10.18
CA ARG A 429 23.21 -14.03 -10.21
C ARG A 429 23.22 -12.88 -11.21
N GLY A 430 23.75 -11.73 -10.80
CA GLY A 430 23.82 -10.52 -11.63
C GLY A 430 22.49 -9.77 -11.76
N SER A 431 21.46 -10.15 -11.00
CA SER A 431 20.27 -9.32 -10.82
C SER A 431 20.54 -8.14 -9.89
N HIS A 432 19.68 -7.12 -9.91
CA HIS A 432 19.74 -5.98 -9.00
C HIS A 432 19.80 -6.41 -7.53
N LEU A 433 18.95 -7.37 -7.14
CA LEU A 433 18.90 -7.88 -5.77
C LEU A 433 20.19 -8.64 -5.40
N HIS A 434 20.75 -9.40 -6.32
CA HIS A 434 22.08 -10.00 -6.13
C HIS A 434 23.15 -8.93 -5.93
N ASP A 435 23.14 -7.87 -6.72
CA ASP A 435 24.12 -6.78 -6.58
C ASP A 435 23.98 -6.03 -5.24
N ILE A 436 22.76 -5.84 -4.73
CA ILE A 436 22.52 -5.32 -3.37
C ILE A 436 23.20 -6.23 -2.33
N VAL A 437 22.95 -7.54 -2.42
CA VAL A 437 23.54 -8.51 -1.49
C VAL A 437 25.06 -8.46 -1.54
N ILE A 438 25.68 -8.52 -2.73
CA ILE A 438 27.14 -8.49 -2.85
C ILE A 438 27.74 -7.18 -2.32
N LYS A 439 27.12 -6.02 -2.63
CA LYS A 439 27.58 -4.71 -2.15
C LYS A 439 27.47 -4.51 -0.64
N SER A 440 26.62 -5.29 0.03
CA SER A 440 26.48 -5.23 1.49
C SER A 440 27.68 -5.81 2.25
N HIS A 441 28.53 -6.62 1.60
CA HIS A 441 29.67 -7.29 2.23
C HIS A 441 30.96 -6.46 2.17
N ASN A 442 31.75 -6.51 3.25
CA ASN A 442 32.96 -5.69 3.41
C ASN A 442 34.27 -6.40 3.02
N SER A 443 34.23 -7.69 2.70
CA SER A 443 35.41 -8.49 2.35
C SER A 443 35.09 -9.58 1.34
N ASN A 444 36.09 -9.98 0.54
CA ASN A 444 35.97 -11.06 -0.45
C ASN A 444 35.63 -12.42 0.19
N GLU A 445 36.08 -12.67 1.42
CA GLU A 445 35.76 -13.90 2.16
C GLU A 445 34.28 -13.94 2.56
N SER A 446 33.73 -12.82 3.05
CA SER A 446 32.31 -12.70 3.39
C SER A 446 31.42 -12.89 2.16
N ILE A 447 31.86 -12.34 1.02
CA ILE A 447 31.22 -12.55 -0.29
C ILE A 447 31.26 -14.04 -0.69
N ALA A 448 32.40 -14.72 -0.55
CA ALA A 448 32.53 -16.13 -0.92
C ALA A 448 31.62 -17.04 -0.07
N ASN A 449 31.52 -16.76 1.24
CA ASN A 449 30.62 -17.50 2.13
C ASN A 449 29.15 -17.29 1.76
N SER A 450 28.73 -16.05 1.49
CA SER A 450 27.34 -15.75 1.09
C SER A 450 27.00 -16.39 -0.25
N TYR A 451 27.93 -16.44 -1.22
CA TYR A 451 27.73 -17.12 -2.51
C TYR A 451 27.25 -18.56 -2.35
N SER A 452 27.87 -19.34 -1.47
CA SER A 452 27.48 -20.74 -1.26
C SER A 452 26.04 -20.90 -0.77
N GLN A 453 25.56 -19.95 0.03
CA GLN A 453 24.20 -19.95 0.58
C GLN A 453 23.19 -19.42 -0.43
N LEU A 454 23.55 -18.41 -1.23
CA LEU A 454 22.71 -17.88 -2.29
C LEU A 454 22.38 -18.94 -3.35
N THR A 455 23.31 -19.87 -3.63
CA THR A 455 23.04 -21.00 -4.56
C THR A 455 21.93 -21.92 -4.08
N LYS A 456 21.63 -21.91 -2.78
CA LYS A 456 20.59 -22.74 -2.17
C LYS A 456 19.28 -21.98 -1.97
N LEU A 457 19.26 -20.66 -2.19
CA LEU A 457 18.16 -19.78 -1.81
C LEU A 457 16.81 -20.21 -2.42
N THR A 458 16.78 -20.46 -3.74
CA THR A 458 15.54 -20.69 -4.51
C THR A 458 15.68 -21.83 -5.52
N GLN A 459 16.12 -23.00 -5.05
CA GLN A 459 16.44 -24.14 -5.93
C GLN A 459 15.20 -24.82 -6.50
N ASN A 460 14.12 -24.93 -5.71
CA ASN A 460 12.90 -25.59 -6.17
C ASN A 460 12.23 -24.74 -7.26
N THR A 461 12.20 -23.41 -7.09
CA THR A 461 11.69 -22.50 -8.11
C THR A 461 12.56 -22.47 -9.38
N GLU A 462 13.87 -22.68 -9.29
CA GLU A 462 14.74 -22.87 -10.47
C GLU A 462 14.30 -24.12 -11.28
N LEU A 463 14.04 -25.24 -10.60
CA LEU A 463 13.55 -26.47 -11.22
C LEU A 463 12.16 -26.29 -11.85
N LEU A 464 11.23 -25.68 -11.11
CA LEU A 464 9.83 -25.50 -11.50
C LEU A 464 9.68 -24.56 -12.70
N THR A 465 10.34 -23.40 -12.65
CA THR A 465 10.31 -22.42 -13.75
C THR A 465 11.13 -22.86 -14.94
N GLY A 466 12.21 -23.61 -14.71
CA GLY A 466 13.21 -23.94 -15.72
C GLY A 466 14.09 -22.78 -16.14
N GLU A 467 14.08 -21.68 -15.39
CA GLU A 467 15.03 -20.59 -15.54
C GLU A 467 16.37 -21.00 -14.94
N THR A 468 17.48 -20.42 -15.40
CA THR A 468 18.78 -20.61 -14.74
C THR A 468 19.02 -19.50 -13.71
N SER A 469 19.51 -19.87 -12.53
CA SER A 469 19.93 -18.91 -11.50
C SER A 469 21.30 -18.29 -11.79
N GLY A 470 22.09 -18.86 -12.71
CA GLY A 470 23.42 -18.37 -13.08
C GLY A 470 24.53 -18.64 -12.05
N PHE A 471 24.24 -19.37 -10.97
CA PHE A 471 25.25 -19.76 -9.97
C PHE A 471 26.11 -20.97 -10.36
N GLY A 472 25.82 -21.62 -11.49
CA GLY A 472 26.65 -22.72 -12.00
C GLY A 472 26.58 -24.00 -11.17
N THR A 473 25.58 -24.13 -10.30
CA THR A 473 25.18 -25.44 -9.78
C THR A 473 24.83 -26.30 -11.00
N GLY A 474 25.39 -27.51 -11.11
CA GLY A 474 25.25 -28.37 -12.30
C GLY A 474 23.82 -28.77 -12.62
N ASP A 475 23.63 -29.96 -13.17
CA ASP A 475 22.28 -30.47 -13.39
C ASP A 475 21.53 -30.63 -12.05
N LEU A 476 20.69 -29.66 -11.68
CA LEU A 476 19.87 -29.70 -10.45
C LEU A 476 18.86 -30.85 -10.49
N ARG A 477 18.71 -31.53 -11.63
CA ARG A 477 17.88 -32.71 -11.74
C ARG A 477 18.42 -33.80 -10.84
N ASP A 478 17.53 -34.34 -10.01
CA ASP A 478 17.86 -35.49 -9.19
C ASP A 478 17.89 -36.74 -10.08
N SER A 479 19.11 -37.18 -10.45
CA SER A 479 19.31 -38.39 -11.25
C SER A 479 18.80 -39.67 -10.56
N SER A 480 18.61 -39.65 -9.24
CA SER A 480 18.01 -40.75 -8.47
C SER A 480 16.47 -40.70 -8.49
N ALA A 481 15.88 -39.54 -8.78
CA ALA A 481 14.44 -39.40 -8.93
C ALA A 481 13.94 -40.02 -10.24
N ARG A 482 12.71 -40.55 -10.19
CA ARG A 482 12.02 -41.15 -11.34
C ARG A 482 12.02 -40.18 -12.53
N LEU A 483 12.41 -40.67 -13.71
CA LEU A 483 12.34 -39.90 -14.94
C LEU A 483 10.89 -39.46 -15.21
N GLY A 484 10.66 -38.16 -15.32
CA GLY A 484 9.32 -37.56 -15.46
C GLY A 484 8.75 -36.99 -14.16
N SER A 485 9.39 -37.23 -13.01
CA SER A 485 9.07 -36.50 -11.77
C SER A 485 9.41 -35.01 -11.93
N TRP A 486 8.80 -34.16 -11.09
CA TRP A 486 9.05 -32.72 -11.13
C TRP A 486 10.53 -32.34 -10.85
N ARG A 487 11.27 -33.19 -10.12
CA ARG A 487 12.72 -33.04 -9.86
C ARG A 487 13.61 -33.61 -10.98
N ASN A 488 13.06 -34.40 -11.90
CA ASN A 488 13.80 -35.00 -13.02
C ASN A 488 12.94 -35.05 -14.30
N LEU A 489 12.49 -33.87 -14.72
CA LEU A 489 11.65 -33.72 -15.92
C LEU A 489 12.43 -34.03 -17.20
N LYS A 490 11.70 -34.52 -18.20
CA LYS A 490 12.24 -34.70 -19.55
C LYS A 490 12.62 -33.33 -20.12
N LYS A 491 13.72 -33.27 -20.88
CA LYS A 491 14.16 -32.03 -21.52
C LYS A 491 13.02 -31.43 -22.35
N GLY A 492 12.73 -30.15 -22.12
CA GLY A 492 11.67 -29.42 -22.82
C GLY A 492 10.26 -29.60 -22.24
N THR A 493 10.10 -30.21 -21.07
CA THR A 493 8.82 -30.26 -20.35
C THR A 493 8.87 -29.50 -19.02
N GLY A 494 7.70 -29.13 -18.49
CA GLY A 494 7.57 -28.49 -17.17
C GLY A 494 6.56 -27.37 -17.09
N GLY A 495 6.00 -26.91 -18.22
CA GLY A 495 4.90 -25.93 -18.22
C GLY A 495 5.30 -24.51 -18.61
N ILE A 496 4.42 -23.56 -18.34
CA ILE A 496 4.42 -22.22 -18.94
C ILE A 496 4.75 -21.19 -17.87
N ASN A 497 5.88 -20.51 -18.02
CA ASN A 497 6.37 -19.47 -17.12
C ASN A 497 6.25 -18.09 -17.77
N VAL A 498 5.60 -17.15 -17.09
CA VAL A 498 5.44 -15.78 -17.59
C VAL A 498 6.55 -14.91 -16.99
N GLN A 499 7.40 -14.39 -17.85
CA GLN A 499 8.53 -13.54 -17.46
C GLN A 499 8.08 -12.16 -16.99
N GLY A 500 6.89 -11.73 -17.45
CA GLY A 500 6.36 -10.41 -17.15
C GLY A 500 5.00 -10.27 -16.53
N ALA A 501 4.68 -11.14 -15.58
CA ALA A 501 3.44 -11.00 -14.85
C ALA A 501 3.43 -9.79 -13.89
N PHE A 502 2.32 -9.05 -13.94
CA PHE A 502 1.97 -7.99 -13.01
C PHE A 502 0.78 -8.42 -12.16
N THR A 503 0.79 -8.05 -10.89
CA THR A 503 -0.40 -8.18 -10.06
C THR A 503 -1.45 -7.13 -10.41
N THR A 504 -2.73 -7.48 -10.23
CA THR A 504 -3.84 -6.54 -10.30
C THR A 504 -3.97 -5.67 -9.04
N SER A 505 -3.32 -6.04 -7.93
CA SER A 505 -3.29 -5.24 -6.72
C SER A 505 -2.06 -5.52 -5.85
N THR A 506 -1.50 -4.48 -5.22
CA THR A 506 -0.48 -4.66 -4.17
C THR A 506 -1.08 -4.89 -2.76
N SER A 507 -2.38 -5.18 -2.69
CA SER A 507 -3.07 -5.68 -1.50
C SER A 507 -3.46 -7.15 -1.73
N THR A 508 -3.03 -8.03 -0.81
CA THR A 508 -3.15 -9.49 -0.89
C THR A 508 -4.53 -9.96 -1.38
N PHE A 509 -5.61 -9.65 -0.66
CA PHE A 509 -6.93 -10.20 -0.99
C PHE A 509 -7.61 -9.55 -2.19
N LYS A 510 -7.25 -8.31 -2.54
CA LYS A 510 -7.66 -7.71 -3.82
C LYS A 510 -7.00 -8.42 -5.00
N SER A 511 -5.76 -8.89 -4.85
CA SER A 511 -5.09 -9.65 -5.90
C SER A 511 -5.76 -11.02 -6.17
N PHE A 512 -6.44 -11.59 -5.16
CA PHE A 512 -7.15 -12.87 -5.28
C PHE A 512 -8.31 -12.78 -6.25
N ILE A 513 -9.01 -11.64 -6.30
CA ILE A 513 -10.06 -11.37 -7.28
C ILE A 513 -9.53 -11.54 -8.71
N GLY A 514 -8.31 -11.05 -8.97
CA GLY A 514 -7.66 -11.22 -10.28
C GLY A 514 -7.33 -12.66 -10.60
N SER A 515 -6.75 -13.40 -9.65
CA SER A 515 -6.27 -14.77 -9.87
C SER A 515 -7.36 -15.85 -9.85
N HIS A 516 -8.40 -15.68 -9.03
CA HIS A 516 -9.46 -16.66 -8.81
C HIS A 516 -10.76 -16.33 -9.54
N CYS A 517 -10.95 -15.07 -9.92
CA CYS A 517 -12.15 -14.62 -10.61
C CYS A 517 -11.90 -13.96 -11.97
N GLY A 518 -10.64 -13.72 -12.34
CA GLY A 518 -10.32 -13.13 -13.64
C GLY A 518 -10.89 -11.72 -13.80
N THR A 519 -11.13 -11.02 -12.67
CA THR A 519 -11.70 -9.68 -12.64
C THR A 519 -10.74 -8.67 -12.02
N HIS A 520 -10.89 -7.43 -12.46
CA HIS A 520 -10.12 -6.31 -11.93
C HIS A 520 -10.67 -5.89 -10.55
N PRO A 521 -9.81 -5.61 -9.55
CA PRO A 521 -10.24 -5.18 -8.23
C PRO A 521 -10.84 -3.77 -8.26
N LEU A 522 -11.59 -3.43 -7.20
CA LEU A 522 -12.08 -2.09 -6.96
C LEU A 522 -10.93 -1.15 -6.55
N PRO A 523 -10.80 0.04 -7.17
CA PRO A 523 -9.82 1.07 -6.83
C PRO A 523 -10.27 1.87 -5.61
N VAL A 524 -10.44 1.18 -4.49
CA VAL A 524 -10.94 1.69 -3.22
C VAL A 524 -10.17 0.99 -2.11
N ASP A 525 -9.97 1.64 -0.97
CA ASP A 525 -9.22 1.06 0.14
C ASP A 525 -9.90 -0.20 0.69
N PHE A 526 -9.10 -1.22 1.01
CA PHE A 526 -9.53 -2.51 1.59
C PHE A 526 -10.50 -3.31 0.71
N THR A 527 -10.75 -4.55 1.10
CA THR A 527 -11.50 -5.53 0.30
C THR A 527 -13.01 -5.33 0.45
N VAL A 528 -13.51 -4.27 -0.19
CA VAL A 528 -14.95 -4.00 -0.34
C VAL A 528 -15.65 -5.12 -1.13
N GLU A 529 -14.91 -5.77 -2.02
CA GLU A 529 -15.34 -6.90 -2.84
C GLU A 529 -15.85 -8.07 -2.01
N ALA A 530 -15.43 -8.21 -0.75
CA ALA A 530 -15.87 -9.27 0.16
C ALA A 530 -17.36 -9.23 0.50
N SER A 531 -18.05 -8.12 0.22
CA SER A 531 -19.48 -7.94 0.50
C SER A 531 -20.27 -7.60 -0.77
N ARG A 532 -19.78 -7.99 -1.94
CA ARG A 532 -20.36 -7.65 -3.25
C ARG A 532 -20.33 -8.85 -4.18
N ASP A 533 -21.36 -8.96 -5.00
CA ASP A 533 -21.39 -9.95 -6.07
C ASP A 533 -20.29 -9.62 -7.08
N ASN A 534 -19.52 -10.64 -7.45
CA ASN A 534 -18.52 -10.48 -8.48
C ASN A 534 -19.20 -10.36 -9.85
N TYR A 535 -18.68 -9.48 -10.71
CA TYR A 535 -19.30 -9.22 -12.02
C TYR A 535 -19.00 -10.33 -13.07
N GLN A 536 -18.23 -11.35 -12.67
CA GLN A 536 -17.94 -12.58 -13.42
C GLN A 536 -17.84 -13.78 -12.45
N PRO A 537 -18.16 -15.00 -12.92
CA PRO A 537 -18.00 -16.20 -12.12
C PRO A 537 -16.51 -16.50 -11.84
N CYS A 538 -16.22 -16.86 -10.60
CA CYS A 538 -14.90 -17.33 -10.17
C CYS A 538 -14.70 -18.82 -10.47
N ILE A 539 -13.45 -19.32 -10.41
CA ILE A 539 -13.13 -20.73 -10.69
C ILE A 539 -14.04 -21.69 -9.90
N PRO A 540 -14.20 -21.57 -8.55
CA PRO A 540 -15.09 -22.48 -7.82
C PRO A 540 -16.53 -22.48 -8.32
N SER A 541 -17.10 -21.31 -8.62
CA SER A 541 -18.44 -21.21 -9.21
C SER A 541 -18.55 -21.89 -10.57
N ILE A 542 -17.54 -21.75 -11.45
CA ILE A 542 -17.51 -22.44 -12.75
C ILE A 542 -17.48 -23.96 -12.57
N LEU A 543 -16.67 -24.45 -11.63
CA LEU A 543 -16.57 -25.87 -11.35
C LEU A 543 -17.85 -26.43 -10.73
N GLU A 544 -18.55 -25.64 -9.92
CA GLU A 544 -19.87 -25.99 -9.40
C GLU A 544 -20.93 -26.07 -10.51
N LEU A 545 -20.88 -25.17 -11.51
CA LEU A 545 -21.71 -25.29 -12.71
C LEU A 545 -21.44 -26.60 -13.46
N PHE A 546 -20.18 -27.02 -13.59
CA PHE A 546 -19.85 -28.33 -14.16
C PHE A 546 -20.43 -29.47 -13.32
N ASN A 547 -20.44 -29.35 -11.99
CA ASN A 547 -21.04 -30.36 -11.12
C ASN A 547 -22.54 -30.50 -11.32
N HIS A 548 -23.25 -29.39 -11.41
CA HIS A 548 -24.70 -29.37 -11.62
C HIS A 548 -25.14 -30.11 -12.90
N ASN A 549 -24.25 -30.16 -13.91
CA ASN A 549 -24.52 -30.85 -15.17
C ASN A 549 -24.24 -32.36 -15.13
N LYS A 550 -23.72 -32.90 -14.01
CA LYS A 550 -23.36 -34.31 -13.89
C LYS A 550 -24.57 -35.16 -13.43
N PRO A 551 -24.77 -36.36 -14.01
CA PRO A 551 -25.87 -37.23 -13.60
C PRO A 551 -25.78 -37.62 -12.13
N GLY A 552 -26.87 -37.42 -11.38
CA GLY A 552 -26.96 -37.83 -9.97
C GLY A 552 -26.30 -36.88 -8.97
N TYR A 553 -25.77 -35.72 -9.40
CA TYR A 553 -25.31 -34.69 -8.48
C TYR A 553 -26.50 -34.10 -7.71
N LYS A 554 -26.50 -34.24 -6.37
CA LYS A 554 -27.40 -33.53 -5.46
C LYS A 554 -26.55 -32.71 -4.51
N LYS A 555 -26.82 -31.40 -4.46
CA LYS A 555 -26.11 -30.45 -3.60
C LYS A 555 -26.27 -30.77 -2.10
N GLU A 556 -27.36 -31.45 -1.73
CA GLU A 556 -27.64 -31.91 -0.37
C GLU A 556 -27.43 -33.42 -0.24
N HIS A 557 -26.51 -33.80 0.66
CA HIS A 557 -26.19 -35.15 1.12
C HIS A 557 -25.53 -36.13 0.12
N SER A 558 -24.24 -36.40 0.35
CA SER A 558 -23.68 -37.74 0.15
C SER A 558 -22.82 -38.17 1.34
N ASN A 559 -23.47 -38.36 2.49
CA ASN A 559 -23.01 -39.32 3.51
C ASN A 559 -23.63 -40.71 3.27
N THR A 560 -24.07 -40.99 2.04
CA THR A 560 -24.56 -42.30 1.63
C THR A 560 -23.42 -43.06 0.99
N ASP A 561 -22.98 -44.12 1.68
CA ASP A 561 -22.28 -45.26 1.07
C ASP A 561 -23.01 -45.63 -0.22
N SER A 562 -22.34 -45.42 -1.36
CA SER A 562 -22.78 -45.99 -2.63
C SER A 562 -21.80 -47.09 -3.00
N GLY A 563 -22.28 -48.32 -2.84
CA GLY A 563 -21.56 -49.53 -3.18
C GLY A 563 -21.07 -49.54 -4.63
N GLU A 564 -19.98 -50.28 -4.84
CA GLU A 564 -19.35 -50.68 -6.12
C GLU A 564 -19.97 -50.10 -7.41
N SER A 565 -19.86 -48.79 -7.58
CA SER A 565 -20.10 -48.14 -8.87
C SER A 565 -18.77 -48.14 -9.63
N LYS A 566 -18.75 -48.81 -10.79
CA LYS A 566 -17.63 -48.80 -11.76
C LYS A 566 -17.04 -47.38 -11.84
N ARG A 567 -15.75 -47.21 -11.58
CA ARG A 567 -15.04 -45.91 -11.68
C ARG A 567 -15.40 -45.24 -13.01
N GLY A 568 -16.23 -44.21 -12.98
CA GLY A 568 -16.61 -43.43 -14.15
C GLY A 568 -15.40 -42.73 -14.78
N ALA A 569 -15.57 -42.26 -16.01
CA ALA A 569 -14.57 -41.46 -16.71
C ALA A 569 -14.18 -40.24 -15.86
N VAL A 570 -12.90 -39.86 -15.85
CA VAL A 570 -12.37 -38.78 -14.98
C VAL A 570 -13.07 -37.45 -15.27
N GLU A 571 -13.44 -37.26 -16.53
CA GLU A 571 -14.11 -36.07 -17.05
C GLU A 571 -15.52 -35.89 -16.45
N ASP A 572 -16.17 -36.97 -16.03
CA ASP A 572 -17.53 -36.98 -15.46
C ASP A 572 -17.56 -36.94 -13.93
N ARG A 573 -16.39 -36.91 -13.27
CA ARG A 573 -16.28 -36.83 -11.80
C ARG A 573 -16.54 -35.41 -11.29
N PRO A 574 -17.31 -35.21 -10.20
CA PRO A 574 -17.57 -33.88 -9.64
C PRO A 574 -16.30 -33.24 -9.06
N TRP A 575 -16.26 -31.92 -9.02
CA TRP A 575 -15.19 -31.10 -8.47
C TRP A 575 -15.50 -30.70 -7.02
N LYS A 576 -14.50 -30.78 -6.15
CA LYS A 576 -14.50 -30.20 -4.81
C LYS A 576 -13.55 -28.99 -4.79
N SER A 577 -14.03 -27.83 -4.35
CA SER A 577 -13.28 -26.57 -4.34
C SER A 577 -12.92 -26.15 -2.92
N VAL A 578 -11.64 -26.24 -2.55
CA VAL A 578 -11.18 -26.02 -1.17
C VAL A 578 -10.13 -24.91 -1.11
N PHE A 579 -10.26 -24.03 -0.13
CA PHE A 579 -9.24 -23.02 0.19
C PHE A 579 -8.45 -23.43 1.45
N VAL A 580 -7.12 -23.29 1.43
CA VAL A 580 -6.25 -23.76 2.52
C VAL A 580 -5.15 -22.73 2.84
N GLN A 581 -5.05 -22.32 4.10
CA GLN A 581 -3.94 -21.52 4.61
C GLN A 581 -3.67 -21.82 6.09
N ALA A 582 -2.44 -21.59 6.58
CA ALA A 582 -2.08 -21.86 7.97
C ALA A 582 -2.45 -20.72 8.95
N ILE A 583 -3.00 -19.63 8.42
CA ILE A 583 -3.28 -18.40 9.15
C ILE A 583 -4.78 -18.10 9.25
N THR A 584 -5.14 -17.09 10.04
CA THR A 584 -6.51 -16.60 10.17
C THR A 584 -7.05 -16.06 8.85
N ASP A 585 -8.31 -16.35 8.53
CA ASP A 585 -9.08 -15.74 7.43
C ASP A 585 -9.97 -14.58 7.90
N GLN A 586 -9.80 -14.14 9.15
CA GLN A 586 -10.66 -13.10 9.71
C GLN A 586 -10.18 -11.69 9.37
N PHE A 587 -8.98 -11.54 8.81
CA PHE A 587 -8.44 -10.24 8.41
C PHE A 587 -9.15 -9.73 7.16
N ASP A 588 -9.62 -8.48 7.21
CA ASP A 588 -10.27 -7.79 6.08
C ASP A 588 -11.41 -8.59 5.44
N ARG A 589 -12.13 -9.36 6.28
CA ARG A 589 -13.27 -10.22 5.90
C ARG A 589 -12.92 -11.25 4.82
N GLN A 590 -11.71 -11.81 4.85
CA GLN A 590 -11.33 -12.89 3.94
C GLN A 590 -12.27 -14.10 4.06
N ASP A 591 -12.82 -14.39 5.24
CA ASP A 591 -13.83 -15.42 5.48
C ASP A 591 -15.10 -15.22 4.63
N GLU A 592 -15.55 -13.98 4.51
CA GLU A 592 -16.67 -13.61 3.64
C GLU A 592 -16.25 -13.65 2.17
N LEU A 593 -15.07 -13.12 1.84
CA LEU A 593 -14.53 -13.16 0.48
C LEU A 593 -14.42 -14.59 -0.05
N ASN A 594 -13.89 -15.53 0.73
CA ASN A 594 -13.74 -16.94 0.35
C ASN A 594 -15.10 -17.57 0.00
N LYS A 595 -16.15 -17.23 0.75
CA LYS A 595 -17.52 -17.66 0.45
C LYS A 595 -18.03 -17.05 -0.86
N HIS A 596 -17.80 -15.74 -1.08
CA HIS A 596 -18.18 -15.05 -2.31
C HIS A 596 -17.38 -15.50 -3.55
N ILE A 597 -16.15 -16.00 -3.38
CA ILE A 597 -15.40 -16.66 -4.46
C ILE A 597 -15.99 -18.04 -4.79
N GLY A 598 -16.72 -18.65 -3.85
CA GLY A 598 -17.45 -19.90 -4.04
C GLY A 598 -16.73 -21.16 -3.55
N PHE A 599 -15.75 -21.03 -2.66
CA PHE A 599 -15.12 -22.21 -2.04
C PHE A 599 -16.14 -22.98 -1.18
N SER A 600 -16.18 -24.30 -1.33
CA SER A 600 -17.12 -25.15 -0.58
C SER A 600 -16.59 -25.52 0.81
N GLU A 601 -15.28 -25.45 1.01
CA GLU A 601 -14.62 -25.73 2.28
C GLU A 601 -13.40 -24.81 2.45
N THR A 602 -13.15 -24.37 3.68
CA THR A 602 -11.96 -23.58 4.05
C THR A 602 -11.23 -24.23 5.22
N ILE A 603 -9.92 -24.45 5.06
CA ILE A 603 -9.03 -24.95 6.11
C ILE A 603 -8.08 -23.82 6.49
N VAL A 604 -8.29 -23.26 7.67
CA VAL A 604 -7.63 -22.04 8.14
C VAL A 604 -7.19 -22.21 9.59
N ARG A 605 -6.59 -21.19 10.20
CA ARG A 605 -6.15 -21.25 11.61
C ARG A 605 -7.24 -21.76 12.57
N SER A 606 -8.50 -21.34 12.41
CA SER A 606 -9.61 -21.80 13.28
C SER A 606 -9.84 -23.31 13.17
N THR A 607 -9.70 -23.89 11.96
CA THR A 607 -9.73 -25.34 11.74
C THR A 607 -8.57 -26.03 12.46
N LEU A 608 -7.35 -25.49 12.34
CA LEU A 608 -6.14 -26.09 12.92
C LEU A 608 -6.19 -26.18 14.46
N VAL A 609 -6.84 -25.22 15.12
CA VAL A 609 -6.94 -25.16 16.59
C VAL A 609 -8.22 -25.77 17.16
N ASP A 610 -9.12 -26.27 16.31
CA ASP A 610 -10.35 -26.94 16.74
C ASP A 610 -10.03 -28.35 17.27
N PRO A 611 -10.35 -28.68 18.54
CA PRO A 611 -10.17 -30.03 19.08
C PRO A 611 -10.90 -31.13 18.31
N ALA A 612 -11.90 -30.80 17.50
CA ALA A 612 -12.60 -31.76 16.64
C ALA A 612 -11.84 -32.06 15.32
N SER A 613 -10.80 -31.30 14.99
CA SER A 613 -10.05 -31.48 13.75
C SER A 613 -9.12 -32.71 13.79
N PRO A 614 -8.96 -33.44 12.67
CA PRO A 614 -8.19 -34.70 12.62
C PRO A 614 -6.72 -34.58 13.04
N HIS A 615 -6.09 -33.42 12.84
CA HIS A 615 -4.67 -33.17 13.11
C HIS A 615 -4.46 -32.21 14.28
N TYR A 616 -5.44 -32.12 15.19
CA TYR A 616 -5.30 -31.35 16.43
C TYR A 616 -4.47 -32.12 17.48
N PRO A 617 -3.63 -31.45 18.28
CA PRO A 617 -3.26 -30.03 18.17
C PRO A 617 -2.17 -29.79 17.11
N PRO A 618 -2.02 -28.54 16.62
CA PRO A 618 -0.88 -28.16 15.79
C PRO A 618 0.44 -28.54 16.46
N THR A 619 1.38 -29.02 15.64
CA THR A 619 2.69 -29.55 16.09
C THR A 619 3.76 -28.47 16.19
N GLU A 620 3.57 -27.34 15.52
CA GLU A 620 4.45 -26.17 15.57
C GLU A 620 3.73 -24.98 16.21
N LYS A 621 4.51 -24.06 16.78
CA LYS A 621 4.00 -22.80 17.32
C LYS A 621 3.62 -21.86 16.19
N GLU A 622 2.80 -20.85 16.50
CA GLU A 622 2.54 -19.75 15.58
C GLU A 622 3.83 -19.03 15.19
N CYS A 623 4.02 -18.83 13.88
CA CYS A 623 5.21 -18.23 13.30
C CYS A 623 5.09 -16.70 13.22
N ASN A 624 3.87 -16.20 12.97
CA ASN A 624 3.59 -14.78 12.85
C ASN A 624 2.26 -14.44 13.55
N TYR A 625 1.92 -13.14 13.58
CA TYR A 625 0.72 -12.66 14.26
C TYR A 625 -0.61 -13.04 13.56
N PHE A 626 -0.55 -13.68 12.38
CA PHE A 626 -1.72 -14.23 11.70
C PHE A 626 -1.91 -15.73 11.97
N GLY A 627 -0.87 -16.48 12.32
CA GLY A 627 -1.00 -17.88 12.72
C GLY A 627 0.24 -18.76 12.51
N PHE A 628 -0.02 -19.99 12.06
CA PHE A 628 0.95 -21.08 12.01
C PHE A 628 1.80 -21.04 10.73
N PRO A 629 2.98 -21.70 10.75
CA PRO A 629 3.71 -21.98 9.51
C PRO A 629 2.91 -22.91 8.59
N GLU A 630 3.13 -22.78 7.28
CA GLU A 630 2.45 -23.50 6.20
C GLU A 630 2.59 -25.02 6.32
N THR A 631 3.68 -25.50 6.91
CA THR A 631 3.89 -26.92 7.20
C THR A 631 2.75 -27.55 8.01
N GLN A 632 2.02 -26.77 8.81
CA GLN A 632 0.88 -27.24 9.60
C GLN A 632 -0.34 -27.62 8.75
N VAL A 633 -0.48 -27.12 7.52
CA VAL A 633 -1.56 -27.54 6.62
C VAL A 633 -1.20 -28.75 5.77
N LYS A 634 0.06 -29.21 5.79
CA LYS A 634 0.52 -30.38 5.04
C LYS A 634 -0.36 -31.63 5.21
N PRO A 635 -0.69 -32.10 6.43
CA PRO A 635 -1.50 -33.29 6.59
C PRO A 635 -2.93 -33.11 6.05
N TYR A 636 -3.50 -31.91 6.21
CA TYR A 636 -4.82 -31.59 5.65
C TYR A 636 -4.83 -31.62 4.12
N ILE A 637 -3.83 -31.02 3.47
CA ILE A 637 -3.72 -31.06 2.00
C ILE A 637 -3.59 -32.52 1.53
N ARG A 638 -2.79 -33.34 2.23
CA ARG A 638 -2.65 -34.77 1.91
C ARG A 638 -3.99 -35.51 2.00
N ASP A 639 -4.77 -35.23 3.03
CA ASP A 639 -6.09 -35.84 3.22
C ASP A 639 -7.08 -35.39 2.16
N LEU A 640 -7.05 -34.13 1.72
CA LEU A 640 -7.91 -33.65 0.63
C LEU A 640 -7.69 -34.43 -0.67
N PHE A 641 -6.44 -34.70 -1.05
CA PHE A 641 -6.13 -35.52 -2.23
C PHE A 641 -6.58 -36.96 -2.07
N LYS A 642 -6.36 -37.58 -0.90
CA LYS A 642 -6.83 -38.95 -0.61
C LYS A 642 -8.35 -39.05 -0.67
N GLN A 643 -9.05 -38.13 -0.02
CA GLN A 643 -10.51 -38.07 -0.02
C GLN A 643 -11.06 -37.87 -1.43
N ALA A 644 -10.43 -37.02 -2.24
CA ALA A 644 -10.84 -36.83 -3.63
C ALA A 644 -10.71 -38.13 -4.43
N GLU A 645 -9.65 -38.92 -4.23
CA GLU A 645 -9.53 -40.23 -4.89
C GLU A 645 -10.55 -41.26 -4.36
N GLU A 646 -10.73 -41.33 -3.04
CA GLU A 646 -11.69 -42.24 -2.38
C GLU A 646 -13.13 -41.98 -2.83
N LYS A 647 -13.52 -40.71 -2.95
CA LYS A 647 -14.87 -40.27 -3.35
C LYS A 647 -15.06 -40.19 -4.87
N ASN A 648 -14.05 -40.53 -5.67
CA ASN A 648 -14.03 -40.32 -7.12
C ASN A 648 -14.36 -38.87 -7.53
N GLU A 649 -13.76 -37.91 -6.84
CA GLU A 649 -13.88 -36.47 -7.10
C GLU A 649 -12.62 -35.92 -7.78
N ARG A 650 -12.76 -34.72 -8.32
CA ARG A 650 -11.69 -33.85 -8.78
C ARG A 650 -11.46 -32.78 -7.73
N LEU A 651 -10.22 -32.31 -7.58
CA LEU A 651 -9.87 -31.32 -6.56
C LEU A 651 -9.47 -30.02 -7.24
N PHE A 652 -10.14 -28.94 -6.88
CA PHE A 652 -9.63 -27.58 -7.01
C PHE A 652 -9.16 -27.12 -5.64
N LEU A 653 -7.84 -27.00 -5.48
CA LEU A 653 -7.23 -26.57 -4.23
C LEU A 653 -6.60 -25.20 -4.42
N SER A 654 -7.04 -24.20 -3.67
CA SER A 654 -6.33 -22.92 -3.54
C SER A 654 -5.57 -22.91 -2.23
N HIS A 655 -4.26 -22.79 -2.30
CA HIS A 655 -3.37 -22.73 -1.14
C HIS A 655 -2.67 -21.37 -1.09
N PHE A 656 -2.69 -20.73 0.08
CA PHE A 656 -2.01 -19.47 0.31
C PHE A 656 -0.85 -19.62 1.31
N THR A 657 0.34 -19.12 0.93
CA THR A 657 1.50 -19.01 1.82
C THR A 657 1.49 -17.66 2.52
N SER A 658 2.03 -17.55 3.73
CA SER A 658 1.97 -16.34 4.57
C SER A 658 3.30 -15.90 5.18
N SER A 659 4.30 -16.79 5.26
CA SER A 659 5.53 -16.55 6.03
C SER A 659 6.41 -15.43 5.48
N THR A 660 6.28 -15.10 4.19
CA THR A 660 6.93 -13.97 3.51
C THR A 660 6.27 -12.62 3.81
N HIS A 661 5.15 -12.58 4.55
CA HIS A 661 4.59 -11.36 5.09
C HIS A 661 5.49 -10.79 6.21
N HIS A 662 5.56 -9.46 6.34
CA HIS A 662 6.25 -8.83 7.47
C HIS A 662 5.65 -9.32 8.81
N PRO A 663 6.45 -9.63 9.84
CA PRO A 663 7.84 -9.22 10.07
C PRO A 663 8.90 -10.21 9.53
N TRP A 664 8.54 -11.11 8.61
CA TRP A 664 9.45 -12.10 8.00
C TRP A 664 10.06 -13.06 9.00
N ALA A 665 9.20 -13.71 9.79
CA ALA A 665 9.61 -14.75 10.72
C ALA A 665 9.71 -16.11 10.02
N THR A 666 10.68 -16.92 10.43
CA THR A 666 10.77 -18.33 10.07
C THR A 666 10.42 -19.18 11.29
N PRO A 667 9.80 -20.36 11.11
CA PRO A 667 9.44 -21.21 12.24
C PRO A 667 10.68 -21.82 12.90
N GLU A 668 10.61 -22.08 14.20
CA GLU A 668 11.71 -22.66 14.99
C GLU A 668 12.24 -23.98 14.39
N ALA A 669 11.34 -24.79 13.83
CA ALA A 669 11.69 -26.06 13.18
C ALA A 669 12.50 -25.90 11.88
N PHE A 670 12.51 -24.71 11.27
CA PHE A 670 13.32 -24.42 10.09
C PHE A 670 14.83 -24.33 10.40
N GLY A 671 15.17 -24.07 11.68
CA GLY A 671 16.54 -23.97 12.15
C GLY A 671 17.12 -22.56 12.04
N ASP A 672 18.46 -22.49 12.08
CA ASP A 672 19.18 -21.22 12.11
C ASP A 672 19.01 -20.43 10.80
N THR A 673 18.80 -19.12 10.92
CA THR A 673 18.77 -18.22 9.77
C THR A 673 20.17 -17.99 9.21
N THR A 674 20.22 -17.70 7.92
CA THR A 674 21.46 -17.37 7.21
C THR A 674 21.61 -15.86 7.09
N ASP A 675 22.82 -15.37 7.34
CA ASP A 675 23.21 -13.98 7.05
C ASP A 675 23.61 -13.88 5.56
N TYR A 676 22.63 -13.60 4.70
CA TYR A 676 22.85 -13.35 3.27
C TYR A 676 23.51 -11.98 3.05
N LEU A 677 23.14 -10.97 3.84
CA LEU A 677 23.71 -9.62 3.78
C LEU A 677 24.90 -9.47 4.75
N GLY A 678 25.81 -8.54 4.43
CA GLY A 678 26.92 -8.19 5.31
C GLY A 678 26.42 -7.60 6.62
N ARG A 679 26.83 -8.20 7.74
CA ARG A 679 26.29 -7.86 9.07
C ARG A 679 27.06 -6.70 9.70
N SER A 680 26.34 -5.67 10.14
CA SER A 680 26.87 -4.68 11.06
C SER A 680 27.03 -5.30 12.45
N LYS A 681 28.21 -5.17 13.07
CA LYS A 681 28.49 -5.72 14.42
C LYS A 681 27.58 -5.16 15.52
N TRP A 682 26.97 -3.99 15.30
CA TRP A 682 26.22 -3.24 16.31
C TRP A 682 24.83 -2.80 15.84
N GLY A 683 24.40 -3.23 14.65
CA GLY A 683 23.11 -2.87 14.06
C GLY A 683 22.05 -3.97 14.24
N PRO A 684 20.75 -3.63 14.17
CA PRO A 684 19.70 -4.62 14.08
C PRO A 684 19.85 -5.45 12.79
N GLU A 685 19.28 -6.66 12.77
CA GLU A 685 19.24 -7.47 11.57
C GLU A 685 18.48 -6.77 10.44
N HIS A 686 19.02 -6.84 9.23
CA HIS A 686 18.47 -6.21 8.04
C HIS A 686 17.12 -6.83 7.63
N SER A 687 16.10 -6.01 7.35
CA SER A 687 14.77 -6.47 6.92
C SER A 687 14.83 -7.35 5.67
N LEU A 688 15.63 -6.94 4.68
CA LEU A 688 15.87 -7.75 3.49
C LEU A 688 16.48 -9.13 3.82
N ASN A 689 17.40 -9.23 4.80
CA ASN A 689 17.97 -10.52 5.20
C ASN A 689 16.90 -11.48 5.75
N LYS A 690 16.01 -10.96 6.60
CA LYS A 690 14.89 -11.74 7.14
C LYS A 690 13.95 -12.20 6.02
N TYR A 691 13.63 -11.31 5.08
CA TYR A 691 12.84 -11.65 3.92
C TYR A 691 13.46 -12.79 3.11
N LEU A 692 14.76 -12.72 2.79
CA LEU A 692 15.45 -13.79 2.05
C LEU A 692 15.41 -15.14 2.79
N ASN A 693 15.47 -15.16 4.12
CA ASN A 693 15.29 -16.39 4.91
C ASN A 693 13.86 -16.95 4.77
N THR A 694 12.84 -16.09 4.81
CA THR A 694 11.46 -16.53 4.57
C THR A 694 11.23 -17.00 3.14
N VAL A 695 11.89 -16.39 2.15
CA VAL A 695 11.90 -16.87 0.76
C VAL A 695 12.50 -18.27 0.67
N LYS A 696 13.62 -18.54 1.34
CA LYS A 696 14.21 -19.90 1.37
C LYS A 696 13.25 -20.92 1.99
N TYR A 697 12.60 -20.55 3.08
CA TYR A 697 11.62 -21.39 3.75
C TYR A 697 10.40 -21.68 2.84
N VAL A 698 9.85 -20.67 2.16
CA VAL A 698 8.74 -20.86 1.22
C VAL A 698 9.17 -21.67 -0.01
N ASP A 699 10.37 -21.46 -0.56
CA ASP A 699 10.91 -22.31 -1.65
C ASP A 699 10.99 -23.78 -1.23
N ASN A 700 11.42 -24.06 0.00
CA ASN A 700 11.40 -25.43 0.56
C ASN A 700 9.98 -25.97 0.72
N TRP A 701 9.02 -25.15 1.15
CA TRP A 701 7.62 -25.53 1.27
C TRP A 701 6.98 -25.86 -0.08
N LEU A 702 7.26 -25.07 -1.12
CA LEU A 702 6.84 -25.37 -2.50
C LEU A 702 7.37 -26.74 -2.95
N GLY A 703 8.63 -27.06 -2.63
CA GLY A 703 9.19 -28.39 -2.85
C GLY A 703 8.41 -29.49 -2.14
N GLN A 704 8.03 -29.29 -0.87
CA GLN A 704 7.25 -30.27 -0.11
C GLN A 704 5.83 -30.47 -0.66
N ILE A 705 5.18 -29.42 -1.19
CA ILE A 705 3.88 -29.57 -1.88
C ILE A 705 4.04 -30.47 -3.11
N MET A 706 5.05 -30.19 -3.93
CA MET A 706 5.31 -30.95 -5.16
C MET A 706 5.72 -32.39 -4.86
N ASP A 707 6.54 -32.63 -3.83
CA ASP A 707 6.90 -33.95 -3.35
C ASP A 707 5.66 -34.71 -2.85
N MET A 708 4.77 -34.06 -2.10
CA MET A 708 3.52 -34.67 -1.64
C MET A 708 2.60 -35.07 -2.81
N ILE A 709 2.48 -34.22 -3.83
CA ILE A 709 1.69 -34.52 -5.04
C ILE A 709 2.29 -35.72 -5.81
N GLU A 710 3.62 -35.81 -5.89
CA GLU A 710 4.33 -36.95 -6.51
C GLU A 710 4.16 -38.24 -5.69
N GLU A 711 4.33 -38.19 -4.36
CA GLU A 711 4.17 -39.33 -3.45
C GLU A 711 2.75 -39.92 -3.48
N LEU A 712 1.74 -39.07 -3.66
CA LEU A 712 0.35 -39.49 -3.79
C LEU A 712 0.03 -40.07 -5.18
N GLY A 713 0.96 -40.01 -6.13
CA GLY A 713 0.80 -40.56 -7.47
C GLY A 713 -0.10 -39.73 -8.38
N VAL A 714 -0.40 -38.48 -8.01
CA VAL A 714 -1.33 -37.60 -8.75
C VAL A 714 -0.63 -36.47 -9.53
N ALA A 715 0.70 -36.44 -9.54
CA ALA A 715 1.50 -35.42 -10.23
C ALA A 715 1.26 -35.35 -11.74
N ASP A 716 1.11 -36.51 -12.40
CA ASP A 716 0.90 -36.59 -13.85
C ASP A 716 -0.53 -36.20 -14.28
N GLU A 717 -1.41 -35.90 -13.32
CA GLU A 717 -2.80 -35.48 -13.52
C GLU A 717 -3.19 -34.19 -12.79
N THR A 718 -2.22 -33.44 -12.27
CA THR A 718 -2.44 -32.21 -11.49
C THR A 718 -1.79 -31.02 -12.19
N LEU A 719 -2.60 -30.01 -12.55
CA LEU A 719 -2.10 -28.71 -12.97
C LEU A 719 -1.83 -27.85 -11.73
N VAL A 720 -0.58 -27.43 -11.53
CA VAL A 720 -0.20 -26.53 -10.42
C VAL A 720 0.07 -25.14 -10.99
N VAL A 721 -0.73 -24.15 -10.60
CA VAL A 721 -0.55 -22.74 -10.94
C VAL A 721 0.09 -22.04 -9.75
N MET A 722 1.23 -21.39 -9.93
CA MET A 722 1.89 -20.60 -8.89
C MET A 722 1.84 -19.13 -9.27
N VAL A 723 1.38 -18.28 -8.36
CA VAL A 723 1.24 -16.83 -8.60
C VAL A 723 1.62 -16.04 -7.36
N GLY A 724 2.43 -14.99 -7.52
CA GLY A 724 2.65 -14.03 -6.43
C GLY A 724 1.46 -13.08 -6.32
N ASP A 725 1.02 -12.79 -5.10
CA ASP A 725 -0.05 -11.81 -4.88
C ASP A 725 0.42 -10.38 -5.16
N HIS A 726 1.61 -10.02 -4.67
CA HIS A 726 2.36 -8.79 -4.88
C HIS A 726 3.81 -9.01 -4.40
N GLY A 727 4.68 -8.00 -4.51
CA GLY A 727 6.02 -8.04 -3.94
C GLY A 727 6.23 -7.03 -2.81
N TRP A 728 7.48 -6.62 -2.57
CA TRP A 728 7.84 -5.65 -1.53
C TRP A 728 9.06 -4.83 -1.92
N ALA A 729 8.93 -3.51 -1.81
CA ALA A 729 10.02 -2.56 -1.96
C ALA A 729 10.77 -2.39 -0.63
N PHE A 730 12.07 -2.64 -0.65
CA PHE A 730 12.97 -2.39 0.47
C PHE A 730 13.66 -1.03 0.32
N GLU A 731 14.35 -0.60 1.38
CA GLU A 731 15.07 0.67 1.41
C GLU A 731 16.25 0.72 0.40
N GLU A 732 16.74 -0.45 -0.01
CA GLU A 732 17.77 -0.58 -1.06
C GLU A 732 17.20 -0.41 -2.47
N ASP A 733 15.91 -0.67 -2.67
CA ASP A 733 15.25 -0.48 -3.97
C ASP A 733 14.92 1.01 -4.18
N ALA A 734 14.29 1.65 -3.19
CA ALA A 734 13.78 3.02 -3.29
C ALA A 734 13.73 3.73 -1.93
N ALA A 735 13.59 5.06 -1.97
CA ALA A 735 13.49 5.89 -0.77
C ALA A 735 12.22 5.62 0.08
N PHE A 736 11.17 5.10 -0.56
CA PHE A 736 9.95 4.64 0.11
C PHE A 736 9.93 3.11 0.06
N HIS A 737 9.81 2.47 1.23
CA HIS A 737 9.70 1.02 1.38
C HIS A 737 8.27 0.58 1.72
N GLY A 738 7.98 -0.70 1.53
CA GLY A 738 6.65 -1.28 1.71
C GLY A 738 5.72 -1.10 0.51
N THR A 739 4.50 -1.60 0.64
CA THR A 739 3.49 -1.60 -0.44
C THR A 739 2.52 -0.43 -0.39
N PHE A 740 2.37 0.21 0.78
CA PHE A 740 1.43 1.29 1.01
C PHE A 740 1.76 2.52 0.14
N GLU A 741 0.87 2.83 -0.80
CA GLU A 741 0.96 3.94 -1.75
C GLU A 741 2.24 3.94 -2.59
N ASN A 742 2.92 2.79 -2.65
CA ASN A 742 4.23 2.67 -3.25
C ASN A 742 4.13 1.89 -4.56
N GLY A 743 4.30 2.61 -5.66
CA GLY A 743 4.20 2.04 -7.00
C GLY A 743 5.48 1.40 -7.52
N HIS A 744 6.53 1.21 -6.72
CA HIS A 744 7.79 0.62 -7.18
C HIS A 744 7.61 -0.73 -7.88
N ILE A 745 8.47 -1.05 -8.86
CA ILE A 745 8.30 -2.24 -9.72
C ILE A 745 8.35 -3.54 -8.91
N SER A 746 9.17 -3.57 -7.85
CA SER A 746 9.26 -4.71 -6.93
C SER A 746 7.97 -4.98 -6.15
N ASN A 747 7.04 -4.03 -6.04
CA ASN A 747 5.73 -4.27 -5.43
C ASN A 747 4.74 -4.93 -6.40
N VAL A 748 4.88 -4.73 -7.71
CA VAL A 748 3.85 -5.15 -8.69
C VAL A 748 4.26 -6.33 -9.56
N ARG A 749 5.57 -6.55 -9.75
CA ARG A 749 6.12 -7.59 -10.64
C ARG A 749 6.20 -8.91 -9.86
N VAL A 750 5.37 -9.86 -10.26
CA VAL A 750 5.15 -11.12 -9.53
C VAL A 750 5.44 -12.33 -10.41
N PRO A 751 5.73 -13.52 -9.85
CA PRO A 751 5.76 -14.76 -10.61
C PRO A 751 4.35 -15.19 -11.07
N LEU A 752 4.30 -15.85 -12.23
CA LEU A 752 3.13 -16.59 -12.73
C LEU A 752 3.61 -17.80 -13.54
N LEU A 753 3.30 -19.01 -13.04
CA LEU A 753 3.73 -20.29 -13.60
C LEU A 753 2.54 -21.26 -13.67
N PHE A 754 2.40 -21.96 -14.79
CA PHE A 754 1.50 -23.10 -14.95
C PHE A 754 2.35 -24.36 -15.11
N HIS A 755 2.48 -25.15 -14.07
CA HIS A 755 3.31 -26.35 -14.03
C HIS A 755 2.48 -27.62 -14.21
N HIS A 756 2.90 -28.46 -15.15
CA HIS A 756 2.41 -29.84 -15.33
C HIS A 756 3.54 -30.66 -15.98
N PRO A 757 3.89 -31.86 -15.49
CA PRO A 757 5.05 -32.63 -15.99
C PRO A 757 5.02 -32.90 -17.50
N SER A 758 3.82 -33.09 -18.05
CA SER A 758 3.57 -33.35 -19.47
C SER A 758 3.41 -32.11 -20.37
N LEU A 759 3.30 -30.89 -19.82
CA LEU A 759 3.26 -29.67 -20.63
C LEU A 759 4.65 -29.32 -21.16
N PRO A 760 4.76 -28.70 -22.36
CA PRO A 760 6.04 -28.20 -22.83
C PRO A 760 6.54 -27.09 -21.92
N ARG A 761 7.87 -26.93 -21.85
CA ARG A 761 8.51 -25.83 -21.13
C ARG A 761 8.51 -24.59 -22.00
N GLU A 762 7.72 -23.58 -21.59
CA GLU A 762 7.56 -22.30 -22.30
C GLU A 762 7.99 -21.13 -21.41
N GLN A 763 8.78 -20.22 -21.98
CA GLN A 763 9.17 -18.96 -21.34
C GLN A 763 8.51 -17.81 -22.09
N LEU A 764 7.41 -17.28 -21.57
CA LEU A 764 6.65 -16.22 -22.21
C LEU A 764 7.21 -14.86 -21.82
N HIS A 765 7.92 -14.22 -22.74
CA HIS A 765 8.45 -12.85 -22.60
C HIS A 765 7.38 -11.80 -22.92
N ILE A 766 6.31 -11.80 -22.13
CA ILE A 766 5.15 -10.92 -22.30
C ILE A 766 4.80 -10.24 -20.97
N ASN A 767 4.15 -9.08 -21.06
CA ASN A 767 3.55 -8.44 -19.91
C ASN A 767 2.08 -8.84 -19.79
N ALA A 768 1.76 -9.72 -18.85
CA ALA A 768 0.40 -10.20 -18.59
C ALA A 768 0.02 -9.96 -17.12
N THR A 769 -1.21 -10.25 -16.75
CA THR A 769 -1.68 -10.14 -15.35
C THR A 769 -2.30 -11.45 -14.88
N SER A 770 -2.62 -11.53 -13.58
CA SER A 770 -3.34 -12.66 -13.01
C SER A 770 -4.73 -12.90 -13.66
N LEU A 771 -5.28 -11.92 -14.38
CA LEU A 771 -6.52 -12.06 -15.15
C LEU A 771 -6.44 -13.15 -16.23
N SER A 772 -5.22 -13.47 -16.69
CA SER A 772 -4.98 -14.54 -17.65
C SER A 772 -5.13 -15.95 -17.06
N ILE A 773 -5.28 -16.11 -15.74
CA ILE A 773 -5.33 -17.43 -15.09
C ILE A 773 -6.55 -18.25 -15.51
N ILE A 774 -7.76 -17.73 -15.31
CA ILE A 774 -8.99 -18.44 -15.68
C ILE A 774 -9.06 -18.78 -17.16
N PRO A 775 -8.89 -17.84 -18.11
CA PRO A 775 -8.96 -18.19 -19.51
C PRO A 775 -7.90 -19.23 -19.89
N THR A 776 -6.70 -19.18 -19.30
CA THR A 776 -5.67 -20.22 -19.54
C THR A 776 -6.07 -21.58 -18.99
N ILE A 777 -6.65 -21.67 -17.78
CA ILE A 777 -7.13 -22.94 -17.20
C ILE A 777 -8.24 -23.52 -18.07
N LEU A 778 -9.25 -22.73 -18.46
CA LEU A 778 -10.34 -23.20 -19.31
C LEU A 778 -9.85 -23.64 -20.69
N ASP A 779 -8.93 -22.89 -21.30
CA ASP A 779 -8.34 -23.25 -22.61
C ASP A 779 -7.50 -24.53 -22.50
N LEU A 780 -6.72 -24.72 -21.42
CA LEU A 780 -5.99 -25.95 -21.16
C LEU A 780 -6.93 -27.15 -20.97
N LEU A 781 -7.96 -27.01 -20.13
CA LEU A 781 -8.92 -28.07 -19.85
C LEU A 781 -9.65 -28.52 -21.13
N THR A 782 -10.00 -27.58 -22.01
CA THR A 782 -10.64 -27.88 -23.31
C THR A 782 -9.66 -28.43 -24.34
N ALA A 783 -8.48 -27.82 -24.51
CA ALA A 783 -7.47 -28.24 -25.49
C ALA A 783 -6.90 -29.63 -25.19
N THR A 784 -6.83 -30.01 -23.92
CA THR A 784 -6.35 -31.34 -23.48
C THR A 784 -7.45 -32.39 -23.41
N SER A 785 -8.71 -32.04 -23.71
CA SER A 785 -9.89 -32.92 -23.55
C SER A 785 -10.04 -33.45 -22.11
N SER A 786 -9.74 -32.62 -21.12
CA SER A 786 -9.87 -32.95 -19.68
C SER A 786 -11.28 -32.66 -19.12
N LEU A 787 -12.24 -32.35 -20.00
CA LEU A 787 -13.64 -32.09 -19.70
C LEU A 787 -14.51 -32.96 -20.61
N ASN A 788 -15.71 -33.32 -20.13
CA ASN A 788 -16.68 -34.01 -20.97
C ASN A 788 -17.24 -33.04 -22.03
N LYS A 789 -18.08 -33.55 -22.94
CA LYS A 789 -18.59 -32.76 -24.06
C LYS A 789 -19.38 -31.52 -23.62
N GLN A 790 -20.22 -31.65 -22.59
CA GLN A 790 -21.07 -30.56 -22.11
C GLN A 790 -20.24 -29.48 -21.42
N ASP A 791 -19.35 -29.87 -20.49
CA ASP A 791 -18.46 -28.95 -19.78
C ASP A 791 -17.49 -28.26 -20.75
N THR A 792 -17.04 -28.97 -21.80
CA THR A 792 -16.23 -28.38 -22.88
C THR A 792 -16.99 -27.27 -23.61
N THR A 793 -18.27 -27.47 -23.93
CA THR A 793 -19.10 -26.43 -24.55
C THR A 793 -19.27 -25.23 -23.61
N ILE A 794 -19.51 -25.46 -22.32
CA ILE A 794 -19.65 -24.37 -21.34
C ILE A 794 -18.34 -23.59 -21.21
N ALA A 795 -17.21 -24.28 -21.04
CA ALA A 795 -15.89 -23.66 -20.92
C ALA A 795 -15.54 -22.79 -22.14
N LYS A 796 -15.84 -23.27 -23.36
CA LYS A 796 -15.66 -22.52 -24.61
C LYS A 796 -16.54 -21.28 -24.73
N ASN A 797 -17.71 -21.26 -24.10
CA ASN A 797 -18.55 -20.06 -24.04
C ASN A 797 -18.06 -19.09 -22.94
N LEU A 798 -17.69 -19.62 -21.78
CA LEU A 798 -17.25 -18.84 -20.63
C LEU A 798 -15.89 -18.17 -20.84
N ILE A 799 -14.96 -18.81 -21.55
CA ILE A 799 -13.63 -18.23 -21.80
C ILE A 799 -13.71 -16.87 -22.51
N HIS A 800 -14.73 -16.64 -23.34
CA HIS A 800 -14.97 -15.34 -23.96
C HIS A 800 -15.49 -14.26 -23.00
N GLN A 801 -15.85 -14.62 -21.76
CA GLN A 801 -16.36 -13.66 -20.78
C GLN A 801 -15.25 -12.88 -20.08
N TYR A 802 -14.01 -13.38 -20.09
CA TYR A 802 -12.90 -12.78 -19.37
C TYR A 802 -12.14 -11.74 -20.21
N GLU A 803 -11.61 -10.74 -19.50
CA GLU A 803 -10.76 -9.67 -20.06
C GLU A 803 -9.33 -10.17 -20.33
N GLY A 804 -8.85 -11.11 -19.51
CA GLY A 804 -7.54 -11.73 -19.66
C GLY A 804 -7.44 -12.60 -20.93
N GLN A 805 -6.23 -12.69 -21.48
CA GLN A 805 -5.93 -13.53 -22.63
C GLN A 805 -5.44 -14.92 -22.19
N SER A 806 -5.71 -15.93 -22.99
CA SER A 806 -5.16 -17.28 -22.76
C SER A 806 -3.66 -17.31 -23.04
N LEU A 807 -2.88 -17.92 -22.14
CA LEU A 807 -1.42 -18.01 -22.25
C LEU A 807 -0.94 -19.22 -23.06
N ILE A 808 -1.86 -20.08 -23.55
CA ILE A 808 -1.51 -21.18 -24.46
C ILE A 808 -1.65 -20.81 -25.94
N ARG A 809 -1.87 -19.53 -26.22
CA ARG A 809 -2.00 -18.94 -27.57
C ARG A 809 -1.07 -17.73 -27.69
N PRO A 810 -0.67 -17.32 -28.90
CA PRO A 810 0.08 -16.08 -29.11
C PRO A 810 -0.61 -14.89 -28.42
N PHE A 811 0.09 -14.25 -27.50
CA PHE A 811 -0.44 -13.11 -26.75
C PHE A 811 -0.51 -11.87 -27.65
N GLN A 812 -1.66 -11.19 -27.67
CA GLN A 812 -1.87 -9.98 -28.45
C GLN A 812 -1.58 -8.76 -27.56
N SER A 813 -0.39 -8.19 -27.69
CA SER A 813 -0.01 -6.99 -26.92
C SER A 813 -0.77 -5.73 -27.38
N SER A 814 -1.19 -5.71 -28.65
CA SER A 814 -2.02 -4.67 -29.24
C SER A 814 -2.90 -5.24 -30.35
N LYS A 815 -3.98 -4.55 -30.69
CA LYS A 815 -4.87 -4.88 -31.81
C LYS A 815 -5.51 -3.60 -32.35
N ASN A 816 -5.32 -3.30 -33.63
CA ASN A 816 -5.86 -2.11 -34.29
C ASN A 816 -5.57 -0.79 -33.52
N GLY A 817 -4.33 -0.62 -33.04
CA GLY A 817 -3.92 0.56 -32.26
C GLY A 817 -4.33 0.54 -30.78
N ARG A 818 -5.30 -0.30 -30.38
CA ARG A 818 -5.60 -0.55 -28.96
C ARG A 818 -4.48 -1.37 -28.33
N GLN A 819 -4.23 -1.12 -27.05
CA GLN A 819 -3.18 -1.78 -26.28
C GLN A 819 -3.80 -2.67 -25.21
N ALA A 820 -3.16 -3.81 -24.93
CA ALA A 820 -3.51 -4.63 -23.78
C ALA A 820 -2.95 -3.95 -22.52
N TRP A 821 -3.81 -3.20 -21.83
CA TRP A 821 -3.45 -2.44 -20.64
C TRP A 821 -3.31 -3.34 -19.42
N ASN A 822 -2.29 -3.07 -18.62
CA ASN A 822 -2.06 -3.69 -17.32
C ASN A 822 -2.29 -2.62 -16.25
N ILE A 823 -3.45 -2.66 -15.61
CA ILE A 823 -3.85 -1.68 -14.59
C ILE A 823 -3.96 -2.37 -13.24
N GLY A 824 -3.24 -1.85 -12.26
CA GLY A 824 -3.22 -2.37 -10.89
C GLY A 824 -3.44 -1.28 -9.85
N VAL A 825 -4.14 -1.64 -8.77
CA VAL A 825 -4.42 -0.74 -7.64
C VAL A 825 -3.34 -0.89 -6.56
N LEU A 826 -2.87 0.24 -6.02
CA LEU A 826 -1.82 0.21 -5.01
C LEU A 826 -2.42 0.25 -3.60
N ASN A 827 -1.91 -0.59 -2.70
CA ASN A 827 -2.30 -0.70 -1.29
C ASN A 827 -2.44 0.69 -0.64
N ALA A 828 -3.54 1.03 0.05
CA ALA A 828 -4.70 0.19 0.40
C ALA A 828 -5.74 -0.02 -0.72
N GLY A 829 -5.65 0.73 -1.82
CA GLY A 829 -6.41 0.50 -3.05
C GLY A 829 -6.98 1.78 -3.69
N GLY A 830 -7.35 2.79 -2.88
CA GLY A 830 -8.05 3.98 -3.35
C GLY A 830 -7.16 5.17 -3.68
N ALA A 831 -5.89 5.16 -3.27
CA ALA A 831 -5.03 6.33 -3.30
C ALA A 831 -4.25 6.52 -4.62
N PHE A 832 -3.68 5.44 -5.16
CA PHE A 832 -2.79 5.48 -6.33
C PHE A 832 -3.08 4.33 -7.31
N LEU A 833 -2.79 4.60 -8.59
CA LEU A 833 -2.93 3.65 -9.68
C LEU A 833 -1.59 3.39 -10.35
N SER A 834 -1.33 2.13 -10.73
CA SER A 834 -0.26 1.76 -11.66
C SER A 834 -0.85 1.37 -12.99
N VAL A 835 -0.41 2.03 -14.08
CA VAL A 835 -0.84 1.76 -15.45
C VAL A 835 0.38 1.46 -16.31
N SER A 836 0.41 0.29 -16.91
CA SER A 836 1.35 -0.09 -17.97
C SER A 836 0.61 -0.74 -19.13
N SER A 837 1.36 -1.15 -20.15
CA SER A 837 0.83 -1.78 -21.35
C SER A 837 1.70 -2.98 -21.73
N ALA A 838 1.11 -3.98 -22.37
CA ALA A 838 1.88 -5.06 -22.97
C ALA A 838 2.53 -4.66 -24.30
N ALA A 839 2.06 -3.57 -24.94
CA ALA A 839 2.55 -3.12 -26.24
C ALA A 839 3.86 -2.32 -26.17
N VAL A 840 4.15 -1.71 -25.02
CA VAL A 840 5.29 -0.80 -24.83
C VAL A 840 5.93 -1.02 -23.46
N PRO A 841 7.21 -0.66 -23.26
CA PRO A 841 7.93 -0.90 -22.02
C PRO A 841 7.66 0.16 -20.94
N TYR A 842 6.62 0.97 -21.09
CA TYR A 842 6.39 2.13 -20.25
C TYR A 842 5.44 1.84 -19.09
N ARG A 843 5.67 2.52 -17.97
CA ARG A 843 4.81 2.47 -16.79
C ARG A 843 4.58 3.86 -16.21
N LEU A 844 3.33 4.12 -15.85
CA LEU A 844 2.88 5.36 -15.21
C LEU A 844 2.21 5.02 -13.88
N VAL A 845 2.75 5.56 -12.78
CA VAL A 845 2.13 5.54 -11.47
C VAL A 845 1.64 6.94 -11.15
N PHE A 846 0.39 7.08 -10.72
CA PHE A 846 -0.17 8.40 -10.42
C PHE A 846 -1.24 8.38 -9.33
N PRO A 847 -1.42 9.52 -8.63
CA PRO A 847 -2.46 9.66 -7.61
C PRO A 847 -3.88 9.66 -8.20
N ILE A 848 -4.81 8.98 -7.51
CA ILE A 848 -6.25 9.05 -7.74
C ILE A 848 -6.88 10.02 -6.72
N CYS A 849 -6.68 9.74 -5.42
CA CYS A 849 -7.39 10.41 -4.33
C CYS A 849 -6.51 11.10 -3.29
N ARG A 850 -5.20 10.94 -3.38
CA ARG A 850 -4.23 11.61 -2.51
C ARG A 850 -3.27 12.44 -3.34
N ASN A 851 -2.66 13.45 -2.75
CA ASN A 851 -1.62 14.22 -3.44
C ASN A 851 -0.34 13.40 -3.55
N GLY A 852 0.27 13.38 -4.73
CA GLY A 852 1.51 12.64 -4.99
C GLY A 852 2.15 13.00 -6.31
N ALA A 853 3.33 12.45 -6.57
CA ALA A 853 3.99 12.57 -7.86
C ALA A 853 3.32 11.64 -8.89
N TYR A 854 3.23 12.11 -10.12
CA TYR A 854 3.15 11.27 -11.31
C TYR A 854 4.55 10.77 -11.61
N ARG A 855 4.71 9.45 -11.67
CA ARG A 855 5.98 8.75 -11.84
C ARG A 855 5.94 7.96 -13.13
N PHE A 856 6.87 8.24 -14.03
CA PHE A 856 7.07 7.50 -15.28
C PHE A 856 8.36 6.71 -15.24
N ALA A 857 8.32 5.48 -15.74
CA ALA A 857 9.50 4.65 -15.97
C ALA A 857 9.43 3.94 -17.32
N ASP A 858 10.59 3.69 -17.91
CA ASP A 858 10.79 2.86 -19.09
C ASP A 858 11.54 1.61 -18.64
N ASN A 859 10.81 0.50 -18.53
CA ASN A 859 11.30 -0.74 -17.93
C ASN A 859 12.35 -1.47 -18.80
N ILE A 860 12.67 -0.99 -20.01
CA ILE A 860 13.84 -1.47 -20.77
C ILE A 860 15.10 -0.72 -20.36
N LEU A 861 15.00 0.61 -20.19
CA LEU A 861 16.15 1.45 -19.83
C LEU A 861 16.44 1.44 -18.33
N ASP A 862 15.39 1.30 -17.51
CA ASP A 862 15.44 1.29 -16.05
C ASP A 862 14.51 0.18 -15.52
N PRO A 863 14.88 -1.10 -15.70
CA PRO A 863 14.03 -2.25 -15.34
C PRO A 863 13.69 -2.32 -13.84
N ASP A 864 14.59 -1.84 -13.00
CA ASP A 864 14.45 -1.82 -11.54
C ASP A 864 13.91 -0.47 -11.01
N GLU A 865 13.63 0.49 -11.90
CA GLU A 865 13.09 1.82 -11.59
C GLU A 865 13.87 2.65 -10.58
N LEU A 866 15.20 2.63 -10.72
CA LEU A 866 16.11 3.35 -9.84
C LEU A 866 16.12 4.85 -10.12
N GLN A 867 15.81 5.28 -11.35
CA GLN A 867 15.85 6.68 -11.81
C GLN A 867 14.58 7.05 -12.60
N PRO A 868 13.39 6.96 -11.99
CA PRO A 868 12.13 7.32 -12.62
C PRO A 868 12.05 8.83 -12.90
N ILE A 869 11.22 9.21 -13.86
CA ILE A 869 10.89 10.62 -14.12
C ILE A 869 9.65 10.97 -13.31
N GLU A 870 9.81 11.88 -12.33
CA GLU A 870 8.71 12.30 -11.45
C GLU A 870 8.34 13.78 -11.68
N GLN A 871 7.03 14.06 -11.70
CA GLN A 871 6.46 15.40 -11.79
C GLN A 871 5.14 15.47 -11.02
N TYR A 872 4.60 16.67 -10.78
CA TYR A 872 3.41 16.86 -9.94
C TYR A 872 2.13 17.18 -10.72
N SER A 873 2.17 17.05 -12.04
CA SER A 873 1.01 17.01 -12.90
C SER A 873 1.31 16.17 -14.13
N LEU A 874 0.27 15.59 -14.73
CA LEU A 874 0.41 14.83 -15.98
C LEU A 874 1.03 15.69 -17.09
N SER A 875 0.59 16.95 -17.22
CA SER A 875 1.12 17.88 -18.23
C SER A 875 2.57 18.28 -18.02
N ALA A 876 3.03 18.38 -16.77
CA ALA A 876 4.45 18.59 -16.47
C ALA A 876 5.27 17.33 -16.80
N LEU A 877 4.73 16.14 -16.50
CA LEU A 877 5.35 14.87 -16.83
C LEU A 877 5.54 14.70 -18.33
N GLU A 878 4.48 14.95 -19.11
CA GLU A 878 4.52 14.93 -20.58
C GLU A 878 5.64 15.82 -21.13
N LYS A 879 5.78 17.05 -20.62
CA LYS A 879 6.84 17.98 -21.04
C LYS A 879 8.23 17.47 -20.67
N SER A 880 8.41 16.96 -19.45
CA SER A 880 9.69 16.43 -18.97
C SER A 880 10.12 15.21 -19.77
N VAL A 881 9.22 14.26 -19.99
CA VAL A 881 9.48 13.05 -20.78
C VAL A 881 9.81 13.41 -22.23
N ARG A 882 9.02 14.30 -22.86
CA ARG A 882 9.30 14.79 -24.22
C ARG A 882 10.70 15.39 -24.35
N LYS A 883 11.09 16.21 -23.37
CA LYS A 883 12.41 16.85 -23.33
C LYS A 883 13.54 15.84 -23.14
N ILE A 884 13.36 14.84 -22.28
CA ILE A 884 14.39 13.85 -21.94
C ILE A 884 14.65 12.90 -23.11
N TYR A 885 13.59 12.40 -23.75
CA TYR A 885 13.72 11.46 -24.87
C TYR A 885 14.06 12.18 -26.18
N GLY A 886 13.57 13.41 -26.38
CA GLY A 886 13.84 14.23 -27.55
C GLY A 886 13.29 13.66 -28.87
N GLY A 887 13.23 14.52 -29.89
CA GLY A 887 12.78 14.15 -31.24
C GLY A 887 11.39 13.48 -31.28
N GLU A 888 11.18 12.62 -32.29
CA GLU A 888 9.92 11.90 -32.49
C GLU A 888 9.61 10.92 -31.35
N LYS A 889 10.62 10.25 -30.79
CA LYS A 889 10.45 9.34 -29.65
C LYS A 889 9.91 10.09 -28.42
N GLY A 890 10.39 11.31 -28.17
CA GLY A 890 9.88 12.14 -27.09
C GLY A 890 8.40 12.49 -27.24
N ASP A 891 7.93 12.74 -28.47
CA ASP A 891 6.52 13.00 -28.75
C ASP A 891 5.66 11.74 -28.58
N GLU A 892 6.14 10.58 -29.04
CA GLU A 892 5.47 9.29 -28.87
C GLU A 892 5.28 8.93 -27.39
N VAL A 893 6.35 9.01 -26.60
CA VAL A 893 6.32 8.65 -25.17
C VAL A 893 5.41 9.63 -24.41
N ALA A 894 5.48 10.93 -24.72
CA ALA A 894 4.61 11.92 -24.11
C ALA A 894 3.12 11.68 -24.43
N GLU A 895 2.79 11.32 -25.68
CA GLU A 895 1.40 10.98 -26.04
C GLU A 895 0.95 9.66 -25.39
N TRP A 896 1.86 8.70 -25.20
CA TRP A 896 1.57 7.50 -24.42
C TRP A 896 1.25 7.84 -22.96
N VAL A 897 2.05 8.68 -22.29
CA VAL A 897 1.81 9.12 -20.90
C VAL A 897 0.43 9.78 -20.77
N LYS A 898 0.09 10.65 -21.72
CA LYS A 898 -1.20 11.31 -21.80
C LYS A 898 -2.35 10.30 -21.97
N SER A 899 -2.21 9.35 -22.88
CA SER A 899 -3.19 8.29 -23.13
C SER A 899 -3.38 7.38 -21.91
N ALA A 900 -2.28 6.93 -21.29
CA ALA A 900 -2.28 6.11 -20.09
C ALA A 900 -2.98 6.80 -18.92
N GLY A 901 -2.70 8.10 -18.69
CA GLY A 901 -3.36 8.89 -17.65
C GLY A 901 -4.86 9.03 -17.88
N LYS A 902 -5.31 9.22 -19.13
CA LYS A 902 -6.74 9.27 -19.47
C LYS A 902 -7.44 7.92 -19.28
N VAL A 903 -6.85 6.85 -19.82
CA VAL A 903 -7.40 5.48 -19.71
C VAL A 903 -7.48 5.06 -18.24
N GLY A 904 -6.44 5.30 -17.45
CA GLY A 904 -6.43 4.97 -16.03
C GLY A 904 -7.53 5.68 -15.24
N LYS A 905 -7.75 6.98 -15.46
CA LYS A 905 -8.84 7.74 -14.80
C LYS A 905 -10.22 7.24 -15.20
N TRP A 906 -10.43 6.95 -16.49
CA TRP A 906 -11.69 6.35 -16.95
C TRP A 906 -11.91 4.97 -16.34
N TRP A 907 -10.86 4.14 -16.29
CA TRP A 907 -10.90 2.80 -15.73
C TRP A 907 -11.32 2.82 -14.25
N VAL A 908 -10.87 3.80 -13.46
CA VAL A 908 -11.30 3.92 -12.04
C VAL A 908 -12.82 4.03 -11.91
N LEU A 909 -13.45 4.88 -12.73
CA LEU A 909 -14.90 5.06 -12.73
C LEU A 909 -15.62 3.82 -13.29
N GLU A 910 -15.07 3.21 -14.33
CA GLU A 910 -15.58 1.99 -14.94
C GLU A 910 -15.58 0.81 -13.96
N GLN A 911 -14.52 0.64 -13.16
CA GLN A 911 -14.49 -0.40 -12.12
C GLN A 911 -15.55 -0.17 -11.05
N ARG A 912 -15.70 1.07 -10.55
CA ARG A 912 -16.77 1.39 -9.59
C ARG A 912 -18.15 1.04 -10.15
N ARG A 913 -18.38 1.28 -11.44
CA ARG A 913 -19.60 0.87 -12.12
C ARG A 913 -19.77 -0.65 -12.20
N ARG A 914 -18.76 -1.38 -12.70
CA ARG A 914 -18.81 -2.85 -12.87
C ARG A 914 -19.13 -3.57 -11.56
N TRP A 915 -18.59 -3.07 -10.46
CA TRP A 915 -18.82 -3.55 -9.10
C TRP A 915 -20.03 -2.93 -8.40
N ARG A 916 -20.81 -2.08 -9.09
CA ARG A 916 -22.00 -1.40 -8.56
C ARG A 916 -21.72 -0.66 -7.23
N TYR A 917 -20.57 0.01 -7.17
CA TYR A 917 -20.05 0.64 -5.95
C TYR A 917 -20.18 2.16 -5.97
N GLY A 918 -21.09 2.68 -5.15
CA GLY A 918 -21.33 4.12 -4.96
C GLY A 918 -20.63 4.78 -3.77
N GLY A 919 -19.97 4.02 -2.89
CA GLY A 919 -19.31 4.56 -1.69
C GLY A 919 -18.00 5.28 -1.99
N ALA A 920 -17.41 5.99 -1.02
CA ALA A 920 -16.16 6.71 -1.21
C ALA A 920 -14.96 5.77 -1.47
N ALA A 921 -13.94 6.28 -2.18
CA ALA A 921 -12.76 5.50 -2.55
C ALA A 921 -11.84 5.26 -1.35
N LEU A 922 -11.52 6.31 -0.61
CA LEU A 922 -10.72 6.21 0.61
C LEU A 922 -11.57 5.67 1.76
N GLN A 923 -10.99 4.84 2.62
CA GLN A 923 -11.69 4.33 3.81
C GLN A 923 -12.18 5.48 4.69
N ASP A 924 -11.38 6.55 4.77
CA ASP A 924 -11.61 7.66 5.70
C ASP A 924 -12.89 8.46 5.44
N ASP A 925 -13.38 8.39 4.21
CA ASP A 925 -14.55 9.13 3.73
C ASP A 925 -15.83 8.27 3.71
N ARG A 926 -15.75 7.00 4.14
CA ARG A 926 -16.89 6.08 4.17
C ARG A 926 -17.71 6.20 5.45
N ARG A 927 -18.95 5.72 5.38
CA ARG A 927 -19.83 5.65 6.56
C ARG A 927 -19.35 4.55 7.51
N THR A 928 -19.65 4.69 8.80
CA THR A 928 -19.19 3.74 9.83
C THR A 928 -19.68 2.31 9.60
N ASP A 929 -20.88 2.14 9.07
CA ASP A 929 -21.45 0.83 8.71
C ASP A 929 -20.80 0.20 7.48
N GLU A 930 -20.19 1.02 6.61
CA GLU A 930 -19.42 0.55 5.45
C GLU A 930 -18.01 0.08 5.84
N MET A 931 -17.51 0.47 7.02
CA MET A 931 -16.17 0.14 7.50
C MET A 931 -16.11 -1.11 8.39
N GLU A 932 -17.25 -1.70 8.74
CA GLU A 932 -17.31 -2.82 9.68
C GLU A 932 -16.51 -4.04 9.17
N GLY A 933 -15.59 -4.53 9.99
CA GLY A 933 -14.70 -5.67 9.67
C GLY A 933 -13.52 -5.38 8.73
N MET A 934 -13.47 -4.22 8.07
CA MET A 934 -12.37 -3.87 7.15
C MET A 934 -11.05 -3.67 7.89
N GLY A 935 -9.96 -4.24 7.36
CA GLY A 935 -8.61 -4.12 7.93
C GLY A 935 -8.47 -4.66 9.36
N LYS A 936 -9.45 -5.41 9.86
CA LYS A 936 -9.50 -5.91 11.23
C LYS A 936 -9.55 -7.43 11.23
N ILE A 937 -8.98 -8.03 12.28
CA ILE A 937 -9.22 -9.44 12.62
C ILE A 937 -10.41 -9.48 13.57
N LYS A 938 -11.46 -10.26 13.27
CA LYS A 938 -12.55 -10.52 14.23
C LYS A 938 -11.96 -11.17 15.49
N LYS A 939 -12.00 -10.47 16.62
CA LYS A 939 -11.49 -10.96 17.91
C LYS A 939 -12.59 -11.72 18.63
N ALA A 940 -12.26 -12.87 19.24
CA ALA A 940 -13.24 -13.71 19.94
C ALA A 940 -13.89 -13.03 21.17
N HIS A 941 -13.22 -12.04 21.77
CA HIS A 941 -13.70 -11.33 22.96
C HIS A 941 -13.37 -9.84 22.91
N TRP A 942 -14.22 -9.02 23.53
CA TRP A 942 -14.11 -7.56 23.54
C TRP A 942 -12.86 -7.06 24.29
N TRP A 943 -12.33 -7.77 25.29
CA TRP A 943 -11.10 -7.34 26.00
C TRP A 943 -9.80 -7.67 25.24
N ASN A 944 -9.90 -8.36 24.09
CA ASN A 944 -8.75 -8.53 23.21
C ASN A 944 -8.53 -7.26 22.35
N THR A 945 -9.45 -6.29 22.35
CA THR A 945 -9.28 -4.94 21.75
C THR A 945 -8.42 -4.07 22.63
#